data_AF-A0A940NCH6-F1
#
_entry.id   AF-A0A940NCH6-F1
#
_cell.length_a   1.000
_cell.length_b   1.000
_cell.length_c   1.000
_cell.angle_alpha   90.00
_cell.angle_beta   90.00
_cell.angle_gamma   90.00
#
_symmetry.space_group_name_H-M   'P 1'
#
loop_
_entity.id
_entity.type
_entity.pdbx_description
1 polymer ?
#
loop_
_entity_poly.entity_id
_entity_poly.type
_entity_poly.pdbx_seq_one_letter_code
_entity_poly.pdbx_strand_id
1 'polypeptide(L)'
;MPAAPLFALSLLSAAALGYELLLMRLFSIIQWHHFAYMMISVALLGYGAAGAMVALAQRWLAPRFAAVFVSGAVLFGVFAVTSFAFAQRVAFNPLAILWDPREPLRLLLIYLLLLIPFCCAATSVCLTFTRFNDQIPRIYSFDIGGAGVGSVAIIGALFVFHPLDALRLLGAAGVAAAALACVECRWHQQWLPALLLGAAALLAAGLPRDWLALRPSEYKELSQALRIKDAHVVAESSSPLGLVTVVESPLIPFRHAPGLSLNATKEPPLQLGVFTDGDGLAALDRYDGRREPLGYLDYLTSALPYHLLRRPKVLVLGSGAGVDVLQALYHEASAIDAVELNPQIVETVQHRFADFSGKPYSAPNVRLFTGDARGFVAARGEHYDLIQVALLDSFSATSAGLYALSESYLYTVQAFQDYLRHLNPGGMLTITRWVTLPPRDVLKLFATGVLAMENAGVTQPSRRLMLIRGWNTATLLVKNGEFDDADIAALGSFCRARSFDAGYYPGMQAAEANRYNLLDRPYFFEAARALLSPGRDTFWARYKFDIRPATDDKPYFFHFFKWRSLPEFVALKGRGGLSLLEWGYPVLIATLLQSTLMAIALILFPLWVMARRQRTAHGSPLLRATSRSSDATPSVAGISGRRVAIYFVAVGFAFMFIEIAFIQKFVLLLSHPLYAVAVVLCAFLSFAGLGSRYAQRLQGRKVLASYALRPSRNTNRWPVVATAIAAISGISLVYLLVLPALFPLLIPLPDPARIVIAVILIAPLAFAMGMPFPLGLSRVAAGAETLVPWAWGINACTSVVAAVLATVLAIHLGFTAVVEIAVLLYLAAAAAYP
;
A
#
# COMPACT_ATOMS: atom_id res chain seq x y z
N MET A 1 28.43 -26.37 -22.84
CA MET A 1 28.28 -25.10 -22.08
C MET A 1 27.07 -25.25 -21.15
N PRO A 2 27.10 -24.72 -19.92
CA PRO A 2 25.94 -24.78 -19.03
C PRO A 2 24.76 -24.03 -19.66
N ALA A 3 23.56 -24.58 -19.54
CA ALA A 3 22.34 -23.86 -19.92
C ALA A 3 22.01 -22.79 -18.87
N ALA A 4 21.27 -21.75 -19.27
CA ALA A 4 20.76 -20.78 -18.30
C ALA A 4 19.73 -21.48 -17.38
N PRO A 5 19.84 -21.34 -16.05
CA PRO A 5 18.96 -22.02 -15.10
C PRO A 5 17.62 -21.27 -14.97
N LEU A 6 16.76 -21.39 -15.99
CA LEU A 6 15.56 -20.57 -16.14
C LEU A 6 14.48 -20.91 -15.11
N PHE A 7 14.30 -22.20 -14.80
CA PHE A 7 13.29 -22.62 -13.82
C PHE A 7 13.74 -22.32 -12.39
N ALA A 8 15.03 -22.54 -12.09
CA ALA A 8 15.58 -22.15 -10.80
C ALA A 8 15.52 -20.63 -10.59
N LEU A 9 15.82 -19.84 -11.62
CA LEU A 9 15.68 -18.39 -11.59
C LEU A 9 14.22 -17.99 -11.32
N SER A 10 13.28 -18.55 -12.07
CA SER A 10 11.85 -18.26 -11.90
C SER A 10 11.36 -18.58 -10.49
N LEU A 11 11.79 -19.71 -9.90
CA LEU A 11 11.40 -20.09 -8.54
C LEU A 11 12.05 -19.18 -7.49
N LEU A 12 13.31 -18.79 -7.68
CA LEU A 12 14.00 -17.87 -6.78
C LEU A 12 13.35 -16.48 -6.80
N SER A 13 13.00 -15.96 -7.98
CA SER A 13 12.31 -14.68 -8.13
C SER A 13 10.88 -14.72 -7.58
N ALA A 14 10.18 -15.84 -7.77
CA ALA A 14 8.87 -16.09 -7.13
C ALA A 14 8.98 -16.05 -5.60
N ALA A 15 9.99 -16.72 -5.03
CA ALA A 15 10.22 -16.74 -3.60
C ALA A 15 10.63 -15.37 -3.05
N ALA A 16 11.46 -14.62 -3.78
CA ALA A 16 11.90 -13.27 -3.38
C ALA A 16 10.74 -12.26 -3.38
N LEU A 17 9.92 -12.20 -4.44
CA LEU A 17 8.76 -11.31 -4.45
C LEU A 17 7.68 -11.77 -3.47
N GLY A 18 7.46 -13.08 -3.34
CA GLY A 18 6.59 -13.64 -2.32
C GLY A 18 7.03 -13.25 -0.90
N TYR A 19 8.34 -13.24 -0.65
CA TYR A 19 8.91 -12.82 0.64
C TYR A 19 8.71 -11.32 0.90
N GLU A 20 8.85 -10.47 -0.12
CA GLU A 20 8.53 -9.04 -0.02
C GLU A 20 7.08 -8.82 0.42
N LEU A 21 6.11 -9.46 -0.24
CA LEU A 21 4.69 -9.34 0.12
C LEU A 21 4.40 -9.90 1.51
N LEU A 22 5.00 -11.04 1.87
CA LEU A 22 4.82 -11.64 3.18
C LEU A 22 5.39 -10.75 4.28
N LEU A 23 6.56 -10.12 4.06
CA LEU A 23 7.15 -9.20 5.03
C LEU A 23 6.22 -8.01 5.31
N MET A 24 5.52 -7.48 4.30
CA MET A 24 4.52 -6.43 4.53
C MET A 24 3.44 -6.90 5.52
N ARG A 25 2.98 -8.15 5.39
CA ARG A 25 1.99 -8.76 6.31
C ARG A 25 2.57 -8.99 7.70
N LEU A 26 3.78 -9.55 7.81
CA LEU A 26 4.42 -9.83 9.09
C LEU A 26 4.72 -8.55 9.89
N PHE A 27 5.22 -7.50 9.21
CA PHE A 27 5.45 -6.20 9.83
C PHE A 27 4.16 -5.44 10.13
N SER A 28 3.08 -5.67 9.38
CA SER A 28 1.75 -5.20 9.77
C SER A 28 1.34 -5.75 11.14
N ILE A 29 1.52 -7.05 11.35
CA ILE A 29 1.17 -7.73 12.62
C ILE A 29 2.11 -7.32 13.76
N ILE A 30 3.41 -7.16 13.51
CA ILE A 30 4.38 -6.84 14.58
C ILE A 30 4.44 -5.32 14.88
N GLN A 31 4.41 -4.49 13.85
CA GLN A 31 4.54 -3.03 13.91
C GLN A 31 3.29 -2.34 13.38
N TRP A 32 3.32 -1.64 12.24
CA TRP A 32 2.13 -1.02 11.65
C TRP A 32 2.19 -1.18 10.13
N HIS A 33 1.04 -1.10 9.46
CA HIS A 33 0.94 -1.27 8.00
C HIS A 33 1.87 -0.31 7.21
N HIS A 34 2.26 0.82 7.78
CA HIS A 34 3.16 1.81 7.14
C HIS A 34 4.57 1.27 6.86
N PHE A 35 5.01 0.24 7.58
CA PHE A 35 6.28 -0.44 7.29
C PHE A 35 6.23 -1.27 6.01
N ALA A 36 5.05 -1.46 5.41
CA ALA A 36 4.90 -2.15 4.12
C ALA A 36 5.66 -1.42 2.99
N TYR A 37 5.53 -0.09 2.87
CA TYR A 37 6.26 0.71 1.87
C TYR A 37 7.79 0.61 2.03
N MET A 38 8.24 0.48 3.27
CA MET A 38 9.64 0.24 3.59
C MET A 38 10.12 -1.12 3.05
N MET A 39 9.29 -2.17 3.03
CA MET A 39 9.68 -3.49 2.52
C MET A 39 10.00 -3.45 1.02
N ILE A 40 9.17 -2.77 0.22
CA ILE A 40 9.41 -2.57 -1.22
C ILE A 40 10.76 -1.87 -1.43
N SER A 41 11.02 -0.82 -0.64
CA SER A 41 12.27 -0.07 -0.71
C SER A 41 13.49 -0.92 -0.33
N VAL A 42 13.38 -1.74 0.72
CA VAL A 42 14.45 -2.65 1.17
C VAL A 42 14.75 -3.73 0.12
N ALA A 43 13.71 -4.31 -0.48
CA ALA A 43 13.85 -5.34 -1.50
C ALA A 43 14.62 -4.79 -2.72
N LEU A 44 14.14 -3.69 -3.29
CA LEU A 44 14.77 -3.03 -4.43
C LEU A 44 16.17 -2.50 -4.11
N LEU A 45 16.42 -2.07 -2.86
CA LEU A 45 17.75 -1.64 -2.43
C LEU A 45 18.73 -2.82 -2.35
N GLY A 46 18.26 -4.00 -1.92
CA GLY A 46 19.03 -5.25 -1.99
C GLY A 46 19.42 -5.61 -3.42
N TYR A 47 18.52 -5.39 -4.39
CA TYR A 47 18.82 -5.55 -5.81
C TYR A 47 19.86 -4.53 -6.30
N GLY A 48 19.71 -3.26 -5.94
CA GLY A 48 20.71 -2.21 -6.24
C GLY A 48 22.10 -2.54 -5.69
N ALA A 49 22.17 -3.00 -4.44
CA ALA A 49 23.40 -3.40 -3.77
C ALA A 49 24.07 -4.61 -4.46
N ALA A 50 23.28 -5.63 -4.84
CA ALA A 50 23.78 -6.77 -5.59
C ALA A 50 24.33 -6.36 -6.98
N GLY A 51 23.65 -5.44 -7.68
CA GLY A 51 24.12 -4.90 -8.96
C GLY A 51 25.49 -4.21 -8.84
N ALA A 52 25.65 -3.37 -7.81
CA ALA A 52 26.92 -2.72 -7.49
C ALA A 52 28.03 -3.73 -7.13
N MET A 53 27.71 -4.73 -6.31
CA MET A 53 28.65 -5.79 -5.92
C MET A 53 29.10 -6.62 -7.12
N VAL A 54 28.17 -7.08 -7.97
CA VAL A 54 28.49 -7.85 -9.17
C VAL A 54 29.27 -7.00 -10.17
N ALA A 55 28.97 -5.71 -10.34
CA ALA A 55 29.76 -4.83 -11.22
C ALA A 55 31.25 -4.77 -10.83
N LEU A 56 31.54 -4.77 -9.53
CA LEU A 56 32.89 -4.70 -8.97
C LEU A 56 33.62 -6.05 -8.96
N ALA A 57 32.88 -7.14 -8.74
CA ALA A 57 33.40 -8.49 -8.52
C ALA A 57 33.14 -9.46 -9.68
N GLN A 58 32.56 -9.02 -10.80
CA GLN A 58 32.18 -9.85 -11.96
C GLN A 58 33.32 -10.75 -12.46
N ARG A 59 34.57 -10.26 -12.46
CA ARG A 59 35.75 -11.03 -12.90
C ARG A 59 36.01 -12.28 -12.04
N TRP A 60 35.62 -12.25 -10.77
CA TRP A 60 35.77 -13.35 -9.83
C TRP A 60 34.50 -14.21 -9.73
N LEU A 61 33.33 -13.58 -9.79
CA LEU A 61 32.04 -14.25 -9.66
C LEU A 61 31.64 -15.02 -10.93
N ALA A 62 31.81 -14.45 -12.11
CA ALA A 62 31.33 -15.03 -13.37
C ALA A 62 31.94 -16.41 -13.71
N PRO A 63 33.24 -16.68 -13.46
CA PRO A 63 33.81 -18.02 -13.65
C PRO A 63 33.20 -19.08 -12.72
N ARG A 64 32.68 -18.66 -11.56
CA ARG A 64 32.09 -19.53 -10.52
C ARG A 64 30.56 -19.45 -10.52
N PHE A 65 29.95 -19.17 -11.68
CA PHE A 65 28.52 -18.89 -11.83
C PHE A 65 27.63 -19.86 -11.04
N ALA A 66 27.75 -21.16 -11.29
CA ALA A 66 26.89 -22.15 -10.66
C ALA A 66 27.02 -22.06 -9.13
N ALA A 67 28.25 -21.89 -8.62
CA ALA A 67 28.54 -21.82 -7.18
C ALA A 67 27.88 -20.65 -6.51
N VAL A 68 28.02 -19.48 -7.13
CA VAL A 68 27.42 -18.25 -6.64
C VAL A 68 25.89 -18.33 -6.71
N PHE A 69 25.34 -18.93 -7.77
CA PHE A 69 23.89 -19.07 -7.91
C PHE A 69 23.32 -19.98 -6.82
N VAL A 70 23.86 -21.18 -6.67
CA VAL A 70 23.42 -22.18 -5.69
C VAL A 70 23.60 -21.64 -4.27
N SER A 71 24.77 -21.06 -3.95
CA SER A 71 25.00 -20.48 -2.63
C SER A 71 24.09 -19.28 -2.37
N GLY A 72 23.88 -18.40 -3.35
CA GLY A 72 22.97 -17.26 -3.24
C GLY A 72 21.53 -17.68 -2.97
N ALA A 73 21.05 -18.74 -3.64
CA ALA A 73 19.71 -19.29 -3.44
C ALA A 73 19.55 -19.96 -2.05
N VAL A 74 20.55 -20.72 -1.60
CA VAL A 74 20.56 -21.30 -0.22
C VAL A 74 20.61 -20.19 0.83
N LEU A 75 21.50 -19.21 0.66
CA LEU A 75 21.63 -18.08 1.58
C LEU A 75 20.35 -17.24 1.62
N PHE A 76 19.67 -17.03 0.49
CA PHE A 76 18.34 -16.42 0.49
C PHE A 76 17.36 -17.23 1.35
N GLY A 77 17.27 -18.55 1.15
CA GLY A 77 16.35 -19.39 1.92
C GLY A 77 16.58 -19.34 3.43
N VAL A 78 17.86 -19.37 3.85
CA VAL A 78 18.25 -19.29 5.27
C VAL A 78 18.04 -17.88 5.84
N PHE A 79 18.47 -16.84 5.11
CA PHE A 79 18.36 -15.45 5.57
C PHE A 79 16.93 -14.91 5.53
N ALA A 80 16.06 -15.41 4.65
CA ALA A 80 14.65 -15.02 4.65
C ALA A 80 14.01 -15.27 6.03
N VAL A 81 14.32 -16.43 6.63
CA VAL A 81 13.81 -16.81 7.96
C VAL A 81 14.62 -16.14 9.07
N THR A 82 15.96 -16.24 9.03
CA THR A 82 16.80 -15.79 10.14
C THR A 82 16.87 -14.26 10.24
N SER A 83 16.97 -13.53 9.13
CA SER A 83 16.95 -12.06 9.15
C SER A 83 15.64 -11.52 9.71
N PHE A 84 14.49 -12.13 9.37
CA PHE A 84 13.21 -11.78 9.98
C PHE A 84 13.21 -12.05 11.49
N ALA A 85 13.66 -13.24 11.91
CA ALA A 85 13.73 -13.63 13.31
C ALA A 85 14.64 -12.70 14.15
N PHE A 86 15.72 -12.19 13.58
CA PHE A 86 16.58 -11.18 14.22
C PHE A 86 15.95 -9.79 14.18
N ALA A 87 15.34 -9.39 13.06
CA ALA A 87 14.71 -8.08 12.92
C ALA A 87 13.62 -7.86 13.97
N GLN A 88 12.78 -8.86 14.26
CA GLN A 88 11.75 -8.75 15.31
C GLN A 88 12.30 -8.66 16.74
N ARG A 89 13.58 -9.02 16.97
CA ARG A 89 14.24 -8.87 18.28
C ARG A 89 14.84 -7.48 18.47
N VAL A 90 14.97 -6.71 17.39
CA VAL A 90 15.36 -5.31 17.50
C VAL A 90 14.18 -4.56 18.12
N ALA A 91 14.33 -4.13 19.37
CA ALA A 91 13.32 -3.39 20.12
C ALA A 91 13.18 -1.95 19.57
N PHE A 92 12.68 -1.84 18.35
CA PHE A 92 12.43 -0.57 17.68
C PHE A 92 11.07 -0.01 18.09
N ASN A 93 11.06 1.22 18.57
CA ASN A 93 9.86 1.97 18.91
C ASN A 93 9.68 3.15 17.94
N PRO A 94 8.73 3.06 16.99
CA PRO A 94 8.46 4.15 16.05
C PRO A 94 8.05 5.46 16.73
N LEU A 95 7.34 5.38 17.87
CA LEU A 95 6.84 6.55 18.59
C LEU A 95 7.96 7.34 19.29
N ALA A 96 9.09 6.69 19.57
CA ALA A 96 10.23 7.30 20.26
C ALA A 96 11.28 7.91 19.30
N ILE A 97 11.10 7.81 17.98
CA ILE A 97 12.11 8.17 16.98
C ILE A 97 12.68 9.60 17.09
N LEU A 98 11.90 10.52 17.66
CA LEU A 98 12.28 11.92 17.88
C LEU A 98 12.93 12.23 19.22
N TRP A 99 12.65 11.37 20.21
CA TRP A 99 13.04 11.57 21.58
C TRP A 99 14.30 10.77 21.87
N ASP A 100 14.44 9.61 21.23
CA ASP A 100 15.59 8.73 21.34
C ASP A 100 16.36 8.63 20.01
N PRO A 101 17.58 9.19 19.91
CA PRO A 101 18.41 9.09 18.70
C PRO A 101 18.88 7.66 18.39
N ARG A 102 18.66 6.70 19.28
CA ARG A 102 18.96 5.27 19.04
C ARG A 102 17.92 4.61 18.14
N GLU A 103 16.70 5.12 18.08
CA GLU A 103 15.62 4.50 17.30
C GLU A 103 15.86 4.57 15.77
N PRO A 104 16.34 5.68 15.19
CA PRO A 104 16.80 5.68 13.79
C PRO A 104 17.91 4.64 13.52
N LEU A 105 18.82 4.42 14.47
CA LEU A 105 19.87 3.40 14.34
C LEU A 105 19.30 1.98 14.38
N ARG A 106 18.31 1.72 15.24
CA ARG A 106 17.57 0.44 15.28
C ARG A 106 16.80 0.21 14.00
N LEU A 107 16.16 1.25 13.45
CA LEU A 107 15.51 1.18 12.14
C LEU A 107 16.52 0.84 11.04
N LEU A 108 17.67 1.52 11.00
CA LEU A 108 18.75 1.22 10.06
C LEU A 108 19.23 -0.24 10.20
N LEU A 109 19.35 -0.76 11.42
CA LEU A 109 19.71 -2.16 11.65
C LEU A 109 18.67 -3.13 11.08
N ILE A 110 17.37 -2.84 11.24
CA ILE A 110 16.28 -3.62 10.62
C ILE A 110 16.42 -3.60 9.10
N TYR A 111 16.64 -2.42 8.48
CA TYR A 111 16.89 -2.30 7.04
C TYR A 111 18.06 -3.18 6.59
N LEU A 112 19.18 -3.11 7.30
CA LEU A 112 20.39 -3.87 6.95
C LEU A 112 20.16 -5.39 7.06
N LEU A 113 19.46 -5.85 8.10
CA LEU A 113 19.15 -7.27 8.28
C LEU A 113 18.26 -7.80 7.16
N LEU A 114 17.19 -7.06 6.83
CA LEU A 114 16.22 -7.46 5.82
C LEU A 114 16.74 -7.31 4.39
N LEU A 115 17.75 -6.46 4.16
CA LEU A 115 18.41 -6.31 2.86
C LEU A 115 19.20 -7.56 2.44
N ILE A 116 19.73 -8.32 3.41
CA ILE A 116 20.59 -9.49 3.16
C ILE A 116 19.93 -10.54 2.25
N PRO A 117 18.73 -11.10 2.56
CA PRO A 117 18.12 -12.12 1.71
C PRO A 117 17.91 -11.61 0.27
N PHE A 118 17.38 -10.39 0.10
CA PHE A 118 17.18 -9.81 -1.23
C PHE A 118 18.49 -9.65 -1.99
N CYS A 119 19.57 -9.20 -1.34
CA CYS A 119 20.90 -9.12 -1.94
C CYS A 119 21.42 -10.49 -2.41
N CYS A 120 21.21 -11.55 -1.62
CA CYS A 120 21.58 -12.92 -1.98
C CYS A 120 20.84 -13.41 -3.24
N ALA A 121 19.51 -13.26 -3.28
CA ALA A 121 18.71 -13.65 -4.44
C ALA A 121 19.08 -12.81 -5.68
N ALA A 122 19.17 -11.49 -5.51
CA ALA A 122 19.54 -10.53 -6.54
C ALA A 122 20.92 -10.77 -7.15
N THR A 123 21.88 -11.27 -6.37
CA THR A 123 23.21 -11.62 -6.87
C THR A 123 23.13 -12.75 -7.89
N SER A 124 22.34 -13.79 -7.61
CA SER A 124 22.09 -14.90 -8.52
C SER A 124 21.40 -14.43 -9.81
N VAL A 125 20.39 -13.56 -9.69
CA VAL A 125 19.66 -12.97 -10.83
C VAL A 125 20.59 -12.12 -11.70
N CYS A 126 21.30 -11.15 -11.11
CA CYS A 126 22.21 -10.24 -11.80
C CYS A 126 23.36 -10.97 -12.51
N LEU A 127 23.94 -11.99 -11.86
CA LEU A 127 24.99 -12.78 -12.46
C LEU A 127 24.49 -13.61 -13.65
N THR A 128 23.22 -14.04 -13.63
CA THR A 128 22.57 -14.73 -14.76
C THR A 128 22.48 -13.83 -15.98
N PHE A 129 22.10 -12.55 -15.81
CA PHE A 129 22.13 -11.56 -16.89
C PHE A 129 23.52 -11.27 -17.43
N THR A 130 24.55 -11.39 -16.58
CA THR A 130 25.96 -11.12 -16.93
C THR A 130 26.64 -12.30 -17.62
N ARG A 131 26.21 -13.54 -17.33
CA ARG A 131 26.80 -14.75 -17.91
C ARG A 131 26.14 -15.15 -19.24
N PHE A 132 24.84 -14.91 -19.36
CA PHE A 132 24.02 -15.38 -20.48
C PHE A 132 23.45 -14.21 -21.30
N ASN A 133 24.34 -13.32 -21.72
CA ASN A 133 24.04 -12.05 -22.39
C ASN A 133 23.17 -12.20 -23.64
N ASP A 134 23.34 -13.29 -24.38
CA ASP A 134 22.59 -13.56 -25.62
C ASP A 134 21.10 -13.87 -25.38
N GLN A 135 20.74 -14.21 -24.13
CA GLN A 135 19.40 -14.63 -23.74
C GLN A 135 18.72 -13.68 -22.76
N ILE A 136 19.22 -12.43 -22.62
CA ILE A 136 18.66 -11.43 -21.68
C ILE A 136 17.13 -11.32 -21.73
N PRO A 137 16.48 -11.17 -22.91
CA PRO A 137 15.01 -11.04 -22.93
C PRO A 137 14.29 -12.31 -22.46
N ARG A 138 14.90 -13.49 -22.68
CA ARG A 138 14.38 -14.76 -22.19
C ARG A 138 14.54 -14.89 -20.68
N ILE A 139 15.71 -14.53 -20.15
CA ILE A 139 16.01 -14.57 -18.71
C ILE A 139 15.07 -13.63 -17.96
N TYR A 140 14.91 -12.39 -18.44
CA TYR A 140 14.01 -11.40 -17.86
C TYR A 140 12.54 -11.87 -17.88
N SER A 141 12.13 -12.59 -18.94
CA SER A 141 10.78 -13.18 -19.02
C SER A 141 10.52 -14.22 -17.92
N PHE A 142 11.51 -15.05 -17.57
CA PHE A 142 11.37 -16.05 -16.50
C PHE A 142 11.53 -15.43 -15.11
N ASP A 143 12.42 -14.44 -14.96
CA ASP A 143 12.64 -13.69 -13.72
C ASP A 143 11.35 -12.98 -13.27
N ILE A 144 10.86 -12.07 -14.11
CA ILE A 144 9.65 -11.29 -13.79
C ILE A 144 8.38 -12.16 -13.84
N GLY A 145 8.28 -13.11 -14.77
CA GLY A 145 7.16 -14.05 -14.81
C GLY A 145 7.08 -14.89 -13.53
N GLY A 146 8.23 -15.37 -13.04
CA GLY A 146 8.34 -16.06 -11.76
C GLY A 146 7.91 -15.18 -10.59
N ALA A 147 8.41 -13.94 -10.54
CA ALA A 147 8.01 -12.95 -9.55
C ALA A 147 6.47 -12.75 -9.54
N GLY A 148 5.84 -12.56 -10.70
CA GLY A 148 4.38 -12.41 -10.83
C GLY A 148 3.58 -13.65 -10.38
N VAL A 149 4.08 -14.86 -10.59
CA VAL A 149 3.47 -16.07 -10.02
C VAL A 149 3.63 -16.09 -8.50
N GLY A 150 4.81 -15.71 -8.00
CA GLY A 150 5.10 -15.60 -6.57
C GLY A 150 4.17 -14.66 -5.82
N SER A 151 3.79 -13.52 -6.41
CA SER A 151 2.89 -12.55 -5.78
C SER A 151 1.47 -13.10 -5.55
N VAL A 152 0.94 -13.88 -6.50
CA VAL A 152 -0.38 -14.52 -6.33
C VAL A 152 -0.28 -15.74 -5.42
N ALA A 153 0.77 -16.54 -5.59
CA ALA A 153 0.96 -17.77 -4.83
C ALA A 153 1.04 -17.50 -3.32
N ILE A 154 1.72 -16.44 -2.89
CA ILE A 154 1.82 -16.11 -1.46
C ILE A 154 0.48 -15.64 -0.88
N ILE A 155 -0.31 -14.87 -1.64
CA ILE A 155 -1.63 -14.42 -1.18
C ILE A 155 -2.59 -15.61 -1.10
N GLY A 156 -2.55 -16.51 -2.09
CA GLY A 156 -3.25 -17.79 -2.02
C GLY A 156 -2.83 -18.64 -0.81
N ALA A 157 -1.52 -18.71 -0.53
CA ALA A 157 -0.99 -19.42 0.62
C ALA A 157 -1.49 -18.84 1.96
N LEU A 158 -1.64 -17.52 2.07
CA LEU A 158 -2.10 -16.85 3.29
C LEU A 158 -3.59 -17.08 3.62
N PHE A 159 -4.39 -17.62 2.70
CA PHE A 159 -5.75 -18.10 3.02
C PHE A 159 -5.76 -19.43 3.78
N VAL A 160 -4.70 -20.23 3.66
CA VAL A 160 -4.62 -21.59 4.21
C VAL A 160 -3.61 -21.67 5.35
N PHE A 161 -2.46 -21.01 5.18
CA PHE A 161 -1.33 -21.06 6.09
C PHE A 161 -1.24 -19.80 6.94
N HIS A 162 -0.82 -19.96 8.19
CA HIS A 162 -0.45 -18.83 9.03
C HIS A 162 0.78 -18.11 8.43
N PRO A 163 0.94 -16.77 8.58
CA PRO A 163 2.06 -16.02 8.00
C PRO A 163 3.46 -16.59 8.30
N LEU A 164 3.65 -17.19 9.48
CA LEU A 164 4.91 -17.84 9.85
C LEU A 164 5.19 -19.13 9.08
N ASP A 165 4.16 -19.90 8.76
CA ASP A 165 4.32 -21.13 7.97
C ASP A 165 4.58 -20.75 6.50
N ALA A 166 3.94 -19.70 6.00
CA ALA A 166 4.25 -19.11 4.70
C ALA A 166 5.72 -18.64 4.60
N LEU A 167 6.28 -18.09 5.69
CA LEU A 167 7.68 -17.69 5.75
C LEU A 167 8.64 -18.88 5.58
N ARG A 168 8.32 -20.01 6.23
CA ARG A 168 9.10 -21.25 6.09
C ARG A 168 9.00 -21.82 4.68
N LEU A 169 7.81 -21.79 4.07
CA LEU A 169 7.60 -22.25 2.70
C LEU A 169 8.42 -21.44 1.69
N LEU A 170 8.50 -20.11 1.84
CA LEU A 170 9.32 -19.27 0.97
C LEU A 170 10.83 -19.50 1.18
N GLY A 171 11.26 -19.68 2.42
CA GLY A 171 12.64 -20.08 2.73
C GLY A 171 13.00 -21.42 2.07
N ALA A 172 12.11 -22.41 2.17
CA ALA A 172 12.25 -23.70 1.51
C ALA A 172 12.24 -23.59 -0.01
N ALA A 173 11.40 -22.73 -0.60
CA ALA A 173 11.37 -22.48 -2.05
C ALA A 173 12.72 -21.91 -2.55
N GLY A 174 13.36 -21.05 -1.76
CA GLY A 174 14.72 -20.56 -2.04
C GLY A 174 15.77 -21.68 -2.11
N VAL A 175 15.75 -22.60 -1.14
CA VAL A 175 16.64 -23.78 -1.13
C VAL A 175 16.30 -24.76 -2.25
N ALA A 176 15.01 -24.95 -2.57
CA ALA A 176 14.58 -25.76 -3.69
C ALA A 176 15.04 -25.17 -5.04
N ALA A 177 15.05 -23.84 -5.18
CA ALA A 177 15.63 -23.19 -6.35
C ALA A 177 17.13 -23.49 -6.50
N ALA A 178 17.87 -23.60 -5.39
CA ALA A 178 19.26 -24.03 -5.41
C ALA A 178 19.41 -25.47 -5.92
N ALA A 179 18.53 -26.39 -5.50
CA ALA A 179 18.52 -27.77 -5.99
C ALA A 179 18.24 -27.85 -7.51
N LEU A 180 17.26 -27.08 -8.00
CA LEU A 180 16.97 -26.97 -9.43
C LEU A 180 18.16 -26.40 -10.20
N ALA A 181 18.84 -25.39 -9.65
CA ALA A 181 20.02 -24.81 -10.28
C ALA A 181 21.17 -25.81 -10.42
N CYS A 182 21.39 -26.68 -9.43
CA CYS A 182 22.38 -27.75 -9.52
C CYS A 182 22.09 -28.69 -10.70
N VAL A 183 20.82 -29.01 -10.94
CA VAL A 183 20.38 -29.87 -12.06
C VAL A 183 20.51 -29.14 -13.40
N GLU A 184 19.97 -27.94 -13.53
CA GLU A 184 19.99 -27.16 -14.80
C GLU A 184 21.41 -26.76 -15.22
N CYS A 185 22.28 -26.43 -14.26
CA CYS A 185 23.68 -26.08 -14.53
C CYS A 185 24.58 -27.31 -14.75
N ARG A 186 24.05 -28.55 -14.60
CA ARG A 186 24.80 -29.81 -14.63
C ARG A 186 26.01 -29.79 -13.69
N TRP A 187 25.79 -29.40 -12.44
CA TRP A 187 26.85 -29.38 -11.45
C TRP A 187 27.37 -30.81 -11.19
N HIS A 188 28.69 -30.96 -11.06
CA HIS A 188 29.40 -32.25 -10.94
C HIS A 188 29.01 -33.14 -9.73
N GLN A 189 28.16 -32.68 -8.79
CA GLN A 189 27.80 -33.41 -7.57
C GLN A 189 26.34 -33.84 -7.62
N GLN A 190 26.08 -35.10 -8.01
CA GLN A 190 24.73 -35.62 -8.23
C GLN A 190 23.89 -35.81 -6.96
N TRP A 191 24.52 -35.90 -5.78
CA TRP A 191 23.84 -36.04 -4.48
C TRP A 191 23.37 -34.70 -3.90
N LEU A 192 23.96 -33.58 -4.33
CA LEU A 192 23.69 -32.25 -3.80
C LEU A 192 22.23 -31.80 -3.99
N PRO A 193 21.56 -32.01 -5.14
CA PRO A 193 20.15 -31.69 -5.30
C PRO A 193 19.25 -32.42 -4.30
N ALA A 194 19.48 -33.71 -4.08
CA ALA A 194 18.70 -34.51 -3.13
C ALA A 194 18.89 -34.02 -1.69
N LEU A 195 20.12 -33.67 -1.31
CA LEU A 195 20.43 -33.08 0.00
C LEU A 195 19.75 -31.71 0.16
N LEU A 196 19.79 -30.85 -0.85
CA LEU A 196 19.14 -29.54 -0.83
C LEU A 196 17.62 -29.66 -0.75
N LEU A 197 17.00 -30.62 -1.46
CA LEU A 197 15.57 -30.90 -1.34
C LEU A 197 15.21 -31.43 0.06
N GLY A 198 16.04 -32.30 0.63
CA GLY A 198 15.90 -32.73 2.03
C GLY A 198 15.98 -31.56 3.01
N ALA A 199 16.95 -30.65 2.81
CA ALA A 199 17.08 -29.44 3.62
C ALA A 199 15.88 -28.48 3.44
N ALA A 200 15.35 -28.34 2.23
CA ALA A 200 14.15 -27.55 1.96
C ALA A 200 12.93 -28.14 2.69
N ALA A 201 12.75 -29.47 2.64
CA ALA A 201 11.68 -30.16 3.35
C ALA A 201 11.82 -29.99 4.88
N LEU A 202 13.04 -30.09 5.41
CA LEU A 202 13.32 -29.84 6.84
C LEU A 202 13.04 -28.38 7.24
N LEU A 203 13.38 -27.40 6.39
CA LEU A 203 13.05 -25.98 6.66
C LEU A 203 11.55 -25.73 6.66
N ALA A 204 10.82 -26.35 5.72
CA ALA A 204 9.36 -26.28 5.67
C ALA A 204 8.70 -26.93 6.89
N ALA A 205 9.23 -28.07 7.36
CA ALA A 205 8.61 -28.89 8.40
C ALA A 205 9.14 -28.65 9.83
N GLY A 206 10.35 -28.11 10.01
CA GLY A 206 11.20 -28.43 11.18
C GLY A 206 11.68 -27.29 12.07
N LEU A 207 11.26 -26.04 11.86
CA LEU A 207 11.63 -24.95 12.78
C LEU A 207 10.65 -24.84 13.96
N PRO A 208 11.12 -24.87 15.23
CA PRO A 208 10.27 -24.69 16.39
C PRO A 208 9.43 -23.40 16.25
N ARG A 209 8.12 -23.50 16.47
CA ARG A 209 7.22 -22.34 16.40
C ARG A 209 7.65 -21.23 17.35
N ASP A 210 8.18 -21.59 18.52
CA ASP A 210 8.61 -20.63 19.54
C ASP A 210 9.76 -19.71 19.09
N TRP A 211 10.64 -20.20 18.20
CA TRP A 211 11.76 -19.38 17.69
C TRP A 211 11.30 -18.26 16.77
N LEU A 212 10.16 -18.49 16.10
CA LEU A 212 9.56 -17.61 15.12
C LEU A 212 8.26 -16.96 15.63
N ALA A 213 7.89 -17.18 16.89
CA ALA A 213 6.70 -16.59 17.47
C ALA A 213 6.73 -15.07 17.27
N LEU A 214 5.63 -14.54 16.74
CA LEU A 214 5.48 -13.12 16.47
C LEU A 214 5.55 -12.38 17.80
N ARG A 215 6.31 -11.28 17.84
CA ARG A 215 6.42 -10.40 19.01
C ARG A 215 5.86 -9.03 18.67
N PRO A 216 4.53 -8.81 18.78
CA PRO A 216 3.94 -7.51 18.54
C PRO A 216 4.58 -6.42 19.41
N SER A 217 4.69 -5.23 18.85
CA SER A 217 5.18 -4.05 19.56
C SER A 217 4.38 -3.81 20.82
N GLU A 218 5.07 -3.50 21.93
CA GLU A 218 4.45 -3.26 23.24
C GLU A 218 3.46 -2.08 23.23
N TYR A 219 3.53 -1.23 22.22
CA TYR A 219 2.68 -0.04 22.04
C TYR A 219 1.42 -0.32 21.22
N LYS A 220 1.24 -1.55 20.72
CA LYS A 220 -0.02 -1.96 20.10
C LYS A 220 -1.14 -2.04 21.11
N GLU A 221 -2.35 -1.69 20.68
CA GLU A 221 -3.55 -1.75 21.52
C GLU A 221 -3.75 -3.17 22.08
N LEU A 222 -3.53 -4.23 21.27
CA LEU A 222 -3.61 -5.62 21.74
C LEU A 222 -2.58 -5.93 22.84
N SER A 223 -1.32 -5.52 22.65
CA SER A 223 -0.26 -5.74 23.64
C SER A 223 -0.52 -4.99 24.94
N GLN A 224 -1.13 -3.81 24.87
CA GLN A 224 -1.56 -3.05 26.05
C GLN A 224 -2.76 -3.72 26.74
N ALA A 225 -3.75 -4.20 25.97
CA ALA A 225 -4.91 -4.90 26.50
C ALA A 225 -4.51 -6.19 27.24
N LEU A 226 -3.56 -6.96 26.71
CA LEU A 226 -3.05 -8.19 27.33
C LEU A 226 -2.17 -7.95 28.58
N ARG A 227 -1.78 -6.70 28.87
CA ARG A 227 -1.10 -6.35 30.13
C ARG A 227 -2.09 -6.18 31.30
N ILE A 228 -3.39 -6.06 31.01
CA ILE A 228 -4.43 -6.03 32.03
C ILE A 228 -4.48 -7.40 32.71
N LYS A 229 -4.57 -7.40 34.04
CA LYS A 229 -4.61 -8.64 34.82
C LYS A 229 -5.77 -9.54 34.34
N ASP A 230 -5.47 -10.81 34.14
CA ASP A 230 -6.38 -11.86 33.67
C ASP A 230 -6.95 -11.67 32.24
N ALA A 231 -6.50 -10.64 31.52
CA ALA A 231 -6.84 -10.47 30.10
C ALA A 231 -6.10 -11.52 29.26
N HIS A 232 -6.84 -12.23 28.40
CA HIS A 232 -6.27 -13.30 27.58
C HIS A 232 -6.99 -13.42 26.23
N VAL A 233 -6.29 -14.01 25.27
CA VAL A 233 -6.82 -14.26 23.93
C VAL A 233 -7.74 -15.48 23.98
N VAL A 234 -8.98 -15.30 23.55
CA VAL A 234 -10.00 -16.38 23.49
C VAL A 234 -10.16 -16.97 22.09
N ALA A 235 -9.79 -16.19 21.06
CA ALA A 235 -9.84 -16.63 19.68
C ALA A 235 -8.85 -15.88 18.80
N GLU A 236 -8.26 -16.60 17.86
CA GLU A 236 -7.49 -16.02 16.75
C GLU A 236 -7.91 -16.66 15.44
N SER A 237 -7.87 -15.86 14.36
CA SER A 237 -8.01 -16.33 13.00
C SER A 237 -7.15 -15.48 12.06
N SER A 238 -6.47 -16.10 11.10
CA SER A 238 -5.60 -15.42 10.14
C SER A 238 -6.12 -15.57 8.72
N SER A 239 -6.04 -14.49 7.94
CA SER A 239 -6.16 -14.50 6.48
C SER A 239 -5.23 -13.45 5.86
N PRO A 240 -5.20 -13.28 4.52
CA PRO A 240 -4.49 -12.18 3.90
C PRO A 240 -4.97 -10.80 4.40
N LEU A 241 -6.26 -10.68 4.77
CA LEU A 241 -6.90 -9.43 5.20
C LEU A 241 -6.52 -8.97 6.60
N GLY A 242 -6.13 -9.88 7.49
CA GLY A 242 -5.96 -9.56 8.89
C GLY A 242 -5.69 -10.77 9.77
N LEU A 243 -5.03 -10.54 10.90
CA LEU A 243 -5.01 -11.44 12.03
C LEU A 243 -6.05 -10.89 13.00
N VAL A 244 -7.20 -11.52 13.04
CA VAL A 244 -8.29 -11.14 13.94
C VAL A 244 -8.07 -11.85 15.27
N THR A 245 -7.86 -11.07 16.32
CA THR A 245 -7.64 -11.55 17.69
C THR A 245 -8.77 -11.06 18.58
N VAL A 246 -9.43 -11.98 19.28
CA VAL A 246 -10.49 -11.66 20.25
C VAL A 246 -9.95 -11.87 21.66
N VAL A 247 -10.13 -10.86 22.50
CA VAL A 247 -9.61 -10.79 23.87
C VAL A 247 -10.77 -10.67 24.84
N GLU A 248 -10.69 -11.44 25.92
CA GLU A 248 -11.55 -11.31 27.08
C GLU A 248 -10.75 -10.72 28.24
N SER A 249 -11.36 -9.80 29.00
CA SER A 249 -10.82 -9.31 30.26
C SER A 249 -11.87 -9.44 31.37
N PRO A 250 -11.83 -10.51 32.17
CA PRO A 250 -12.86 -10.77 33.18
C PRO A 250 -12.84 -9.77 34.35
N LEU A 251 -11.65 -9.33 34.76
CA LEU A 251 -11.49 -8.46 35.93
C LEU A 251 -11.78 -6.99 35.62
N ILE A 252 -11.35 -6.51 34.45
CA ILE A 252 -11.58 -5.14 33.98
C ILE A 252 -12.23 -5.24 32.59
N PRO A 253 -13.57 -5.42 32.53
CA PRO A 253 -14.28 -5.59 31.27
C PRO A 253 -14.04 -4.42 30.32
N PHE A 254 -14.02 -4.72 29.02
CA PHE A 254 -14.01 -3.67 28.00
C PHE A 254 -15.28 -2.82 28.10
N ARG A 255 -15.10 -1.51 27.94
CA ARG A 255 -16.18 -0.51 27.89
C ARG A 255 -15.93 0.45 26.73
N HIS A 256 -15.86 -0.12 25.54
CA HIS A 256 -15.64 0.59 24.29
C HIS A 256 -16.98 1.13 23.77
N ALA A 257 -17.21 2.43 23.99
CA ALA A 257 -18.34 3.18 23.46
C ALA A 257 -17.86 4.58 23.03
N PRO A 258 -17.12 4.70 21.92
CA PRO A 258 -16.60 5.97 21.47
C PRO A 258 -17.74 6.91 21.11
N GLY A 259 -17.72 8.12 21.67
CA GLY A 259 -18.80 9.10 21.52
C GLY A 259 -19.86 9.06 22.61
N LEU A 260 -19.73 8.21 23.63
CA LEU A 260 -20.70 8.12 24.72
C LEU A 260 -20.81 9.45 25.46
N SER A 261 -22.04 9.96 25.53
CA SER A 261 -22.40 11.17 26.26
C SER A 261 -22.00 11.08 27.73
N LEU A 262 -21.55 12.20 28.29
CA LEU A 262 -21.33 12.36 29.73
C LEU A 262 -22.63 12.26 30.56
N ASN A 263 -23.80 12.41 29.92
CA ASN A 263 -25.11 12.24 30.55
C ASN A 263 -25.65 10.80 30.40
N ALA A 264 -24.88 9.87 29.80
CA ALA A 264 -25.32 8.50 29.64
C ALA A 264 -25.50 7.83 31.01
N THR A 265 -26.71 7.36 31.30
CA THR A 265 -27.02 6.64 32.55
C THR A 265 -26.88 5.13 32.41
N LYS A 266 -26.69 4.64 31.18
CA LYS A 266 -26.52 3.21 30.88
C LYS A 266 -25.10 2.97 30.38
N GLU A 267 -24.48 1.94 30.93
CA GLU A 267 -23.19 1.46 30.46
C GLU A 267 -23.38 0.45 29.31
N PRO A 268 -22.34 0.25 28.46
CA PRO A 268 -22.34 -0.85 27.51
C PRO A 268 -22.50 -2.21 28.22
N PRO A 269 -23.12 -3.21 27.56
CA PRO A 269 -23.15 -4.58 28.07
C PRO A 269 -21.74 -5.16 28.14
N LEU A 270 -21.62 -6.41 28.60
CA LEU A 270 -20.34 -7.11 28.57
C LEU A 270 -19.78 -7.14 27.14
N GLN A 271 -18.50 -6.81 26.97
CA GLN A 271 -17.85 -6.72 25.66
C GLN A 271 -16.63 -7.62 25.56
N LEU A 272 -16.41 -8.20 24.38
CA LEU A 272 -15.12 -8.79 23.97
C LEU A 272 -14.38 -7.81 23.06
N GLY A 273 -13.09 -7.63 23.29
CA GLY A 273 -12.24 -6.79 22.45
C GLY A 273 -11.84 -7.54 21.18
N VAL A 274 -12.09 -6.97 20.02
CA VAL A 274 -11.71 -7.52 18.70
C VAL A 274 -10.64 -6.60 18.11
N PHE A 275 -9.48 -7.18 17.77
CA PHE A 275 -8.35 -6.47 17.19
C PHE A 275 -8.03 -7.04 15.82
N THR A 276 -7.66 -6.19 14.87
CA THR A 276 -7.13 -6.61 13.56
C THR A 276 -5.66 -6.24 13.47
N ASP A 277 -4.79 -7.24 13.26
CA ASP A 277 -3.34 -7.08 13.32
C ASP A 277 -2.84 -6.46 14.64
N GLY A 278 -3.59 -6.63 15.74
CA GLY A 278 -3.25 -6.08 17.05
C GLY A 278 -3.55 -4.58 17.24
N ASP A 279 -4.24 -3.95 16.30
CA ASP A 279 -4.70 -2.54 16.38
C ASP A 279 -6.22 -2.48 16.10
N GLY A 280 -6.80 -1.29 16.25
CA GLY A 280 -8.20 -1.01 15.92
C GLY A 280 -9.17 -1.79 16.80
N LEU A 281 -9.10 -1.57 18.12
CA LEU A 281 -10.06 -2.13 19.07
C LEU A 281 -11.49 -1.82 18.63
N ALA A 282 -12.20 -2.86 18.23
CA ALA A 282 -13.65 -2.89 18.13
C ALA A 282 -14.22 -3.71 19.29
N ALA A 283 -15.45 -3.45 19.69
CA ALA A 283 -16.12 -4.25 20.71
C ALA A 283 -17.20 -5.13 20.09
N LEU A 284 -17.15 -6.41 20.42
CA LEU A 284 -18.27 -7.31 20.27
C LEU A 284 -19.16 -7.17 21.50
N ASP A 285 -20.37 -6.65 21.34
CA ASP A 285 -21.33 -6.48 22.43
C ASP A 285 -22.05 -7.80 22.75
N ARG A 286 -22.23 -8.08 24.04
CA ARG A 286 -23.14 -9.14 24.46
C ARG A 286 -24.57 -8.72 24.17
N TYR A 287 -25.27 -9.52 23.38
CA TYR A 287 -26.65 -9.23 23.00
C TYR A 287 -27.50 -10.50 23.03
N ASP A 288 -28.54 -10.47 23.85
CA ASP A 288 -29.46 -11.59 24.09
C ASP A 288 -30.82 -11.40 23.41
N GLY A 289 -30.90 -10.44 22.47
CA GLY A 289 -32.14 -10.06 21.79
C GLY A 289 -32.96 -8.98 22.52
N ARG A 290 -32.62 -8.62 23.76
CA ARG A 290 -33.31 -7.54 24.49
C ARG A 290 -32.73 -6.19 24.15
N ARG A 291 -33.58 -5.18 23.97
CA ARG A 291 -33.15 -3.81 23.66
C ARG A 291 -32.61 -3.02 24.85
N GLU A 292 -33.02 -3.38 26.07
CA GLU A 292 -32.69 -2.62 27.27
C GLU A 292 -31.17 -2.42 27.49
N PRO A 293 -30.31 -3.44 27.32
CA PRO A 293 -28.85 -3.32 27.49
C PRO A 293 -28.19 -2.44 26.41
N LEU A 294 -28.81 -2.32 25.23
CA LEU A 294 -28.30 -1.50 24.12
C LEU A 294 -28.63 -0.02 24.27
N GLY A 295 -29.31 0.40 25.35
CA GLY A 295 -29.74 1.79 25.53
C GLY A 295 -28.61 2.82 25.57
N TYR A 296 -27.36 2.40 25.77
CA TYR A 296 -26.20 3.28 25.66
C TYR A 296 -25.98 3.80 24.22
N LEU A 297 -26.42 3.05 23.19
CA LEU A 297 -26.28 3.40 21.78
C LEU A 297 -27.06 4.66 21.41
N ASP A 298 -28.13 4.98 22.13
CA ASP A 298 -28.91 6.21 21.99
C ASP A 298 -28.12 7.46 22.44
N TYR A 299 -27.09 7.27 23.26
CA TYR A 299 -26.27 8.33 23.84
C TYR A 299 -24.96 8.53 23.08
N LEU A 300 -24.86 8.04 21.85
CA LEU A 300 -23.75 8.29 20.94
C LEU A 300 -24.08 9.45 19.99
N THR A 301 -23.06 10.15 19.48
CA THR A 301 -23.28 11.20 18.46
C THR A 301 -23.85 10.63 17.15
N SER A 302 -23.56 9.36 16.83
CA SER A 302 -24.12 8.65 15.68
C SER A 302 -25.62 8.37 15.78
N ALA A 303 -26.24 8.55 16.96
CA ALA A 303 -27.67 8.29 17.16
C ALA A 303 -28.57 9.40 16.59
N LEU A 304 -28.07 10.63 16.39
CA LEU A 304 -28.85 11.77 15.92
C LEU A 304 -29.73 11.49 14.67
N PRO A 305 -29.25 10.88 13.57
CA PRO A 305 -30.12 10.59 12.41
C PRO A 305 -31.36 9.76 12.75
N TYR A 306 -31.29 8.87 13.74
CA TYR A 306 -32.44 8.04 14.16
C TYR A 306 -33.49 8.83 14.95
N HIS A 307 -33.15 10.03 15.43
CA HIS A 307 -34.11 10.97 16.03
C HIS A 307 -34.72 11.93 15.00
N LEU A 308 -34.08 12.06 13.83
CA LEU A 308 -34.56 12.89 12.71
C LEU A 308 -35.41 12.09 11.72
N LEU A 309 -35.11 10.80 11.55
CA LEU A 309 -35.80 9.88 10.65
C LEU A 309 -36.71 8.93 11.43
N ARG A 310 -37.84 8.54 10.82
CA ARG A 310 -38.76 7.55 11.40
C ARG A 310 -38.57 6.20 10.73
N ARG A 311 -38.15 5.18 11.50
CA ARG A 311 -37.94 3.78 11.04
C ARG A 311 -37.22 3.69 9.67
N PRO A 312 -36.02 4.29 9.54
CA PRO A 312 -35.34 4.41 8.25
C PRO A 312 -34.90 3.05 7.68
N LYS A 313 -34.82 2.95 6.34
CA LYS A 313 -34.00 1.92 5.66
C LYS A 313 -32.53 2.36 5.72
N VAL A 314 -31.68 1.56 6.35
CA VAL A 314 -30.30 1.94 6.69
C VAL A 314 -29.29 1.12 5.88
N LEU A 315 -28.27 1.78 5.37
CA LEU A 315 -27.04 1.16 4.87
C LEU A 315 -25.90 1.43 5.86
N VAL A 316 -25.35 0.38 6.45
CA VAL A 316 -24.18 0.43 7.33
C VAL A 316 -22.94 0.02 6.53
N LEU A 317 -22.04 0.97 6.30
CA LEU A 317 -20.80 0.76 5.55
C LEU A 317 -19.65 0.43 6.50
N GLY A 318 -19.24 -0.84 6.50
CA GLY A 318 -18.22 -1.44 7.36
C GLY A 318 -18.75 -1.77 8.75
N SER A 319 -19.60 -2.79 8.82
CA SER A 319 -20.34 -3.16 10.02
C SER A 319 -19.49 -3.74 11.15
N GLY A 320 -18.27 -4.21 10.87
CA GLY A 320 -17.27 -4.58 11.86
C GLY A 320 -17.77 -5.61 12.88
N ALA A 321 -17.58 -5.31 14.17
CA ALA A 321 -18.07 -6.16 15.26
C ALA A 321 -19.59 -6.08 15.50
N GLY A 322 -20.33 -5.31 14.69
CA GLY A 322 -21.80 -5.29 14.65
C GLY A 322 -22.47 -4.16 15.42
N VAL A 323 -21.72 -3.26 16.07
CA VAL A 323 -22.28 -2.20 16.94
C VAL A 323 -23.22 -1.25 16.19
N ASP A 324 -22.89 -0.85 14.96
CA ASP A 324 -23.74 0.03 14.15
C ASP A 324 -25.03 -0.67 13.69
N VAL A 325 -24.97 -1.98 13.46
CA VAL A 325 -26.15 -2.80 13.18
C VAL A 325 -27.03 -2.90 14.43
N LEU A 326 -26.44 -3.10 15.60
CA LEU A 326 -27.16 -3.10 16.87
C LEU A 326 -27.80 -1.73 17.17
N GLN A 327 -27.14 -0.61 16.81
CA GLN A 327 -27.71 0.73 16.95
C GLN A 327 -28.93 0.92 16.04
N ALA A 328 -28.83 0.50 14.77
CA ALA A 328 -29.97 0.54 13.85
C ALA A 328 -31.14 -0.34 14.30
N LEU A 329 -30.85 -1.53 14.86
CA LEU A 329 -31.85 -2.43 15.45
C LEU A 329 -32.52 -1.82 16.70
N TYR A 330 -31.72 -1.19 17.58
CA TYR A 330 -32.21 -0.50 18.77
C TYR A 330 -33.19 0.62 18.41
N HIS A 331 -32.90 1.37 17.34
CA HIS A 331 -33.74 2.45 16.81
C HIS A 331 -34.84 2.01 15.83
N GLU A 332 -35.10 0.71 15.73
CA GLU A 332 -36.20 0.15 14.93
C GLU A 332 -36.16 0.48 13.43
N ALA A 333 -34.96 0.51 12.83
CA ALA A 333 -34.78 0.62 11.39
C ALA A 333 -35.67 -0.40 10.65
N SER A 334 -36.29 0.03 9.56
CA SER A 334 -37.23 -0.81 8.80
C SER A 334 -36.52 -1.95 8.07
N ALA A 335 -35.32 -1.69 7.55
CA ALA A 335 -34.39 -2.67 6.98
C ALA A 335 -32.96 -2.15 7.11
N ILE A 336 -32.00 -3.06 7.24
CA ILE A 336 -30.57 -2.77 7.46
C ILE A 336 -29.76 -3.59 6.47
N ASP A 337 -29.06 -2.93 5.56
CA ASP A 337 -28.03 -3.54 4.75
C ASP A 337 -26.68 -3.29 5.42
N ALA A 338 -26.01 -4.36 5.85
CA ALA A 338 -24.70 -4.30 6.51
C ALA A 338 -23.63 -4.77 5.55
N VAL A 339 -22.61 -3.93 5.31
CA VAL A 339 -21.49 -4.24 4.41
C VAL A 339 -20.24 -4.45 5.26
N GLU A 340 -19.58 -5.60 5.14
CA GLU A 340 -18.32 -5.91 5.83
C GLU A 340 -17.28 -6.44 4.83
N LEU A 341 -16.07 -5.89 4.86
CA LEU A 341 -15.00 -6.29 3.95
C LEU A 341 -14.41 -7.65 4.33
N ASN A 342 -14.23 -7.91 5.62
CA ASN A 342 -13.49 -9.06 6.12
C ASN A 342 -14.43 -10.23 6.51
N PRO A 343 -14.44 -11.34 5.74
CA PRO A 343 -15.25 -12.52 6.08
C PRO A 343 -14.92 -13.12 7.44
N GLN A 344 -13.69 -12.94 7.96
CA GLN A 344 -13.32 -13.44 9.28
C GLN A 344 -14.02 -12.71 10.42
N ILE A 345 -14.29 -11.41 10.24
CA ILE A 345 -15.05 -10.63 11.22
C ILE A 345 -16.50 -11.12 11.22
N VAL A 346 -17.08 -11.34 10.04
CA VAL A 346 -18.41 -11.97 9.89
C VAL A 346 -18.45 -13.32 10.60
N GLU A 347 -17.49 -14.21 10.34
CA GLU A 347 -17.40 -15.53 10.98
C GLU A 347 -17.30 -15.41 12.51
N THR A 348 -16.51 -14.46 13.00
CA THR A 348 -16.34 -14.19 14.43
C THR A 348 -17.67 -13.76 15.06
N VAL A 349 -18.36 -12.79 14.46
CA VAL A 349 -19.61 -12.20 14.96
C VAL A 349 -20.78 -13.18 14.84
N GLN A 350 -20.93 -13.88 13.73
CA GLN A 350 -22.14 -14.66 13.40
C GLN A 350 -22.08 -16.12 13.79
N HIS A 351 -20.89 -16.71 13.81
CA HIS A 351 -20.71 -18.14 13.96
C HIS A 351 -19.92 -18.47 15.23
N ARG A 352 -18.67 -18.00 15.35
CA ARG A 352 -17.79 -18.37 16.46
C ARG A 352 -18.25 -17.83 17.82
N PHE A 353 -18.72 -16.58 17.87
CA PHE A 353 -19.26 -15.94 19.08
C PHE A 353 -20.77 -15.65 18.96
N ALA A 354 -21.46 -16.44 18.15
CA ALA A 354 -22.90 -16.40 17.93
C ALA A 354 -23.74 -16.19 19.20
N ASP A 355 -23.49 -17.01 20.22
CA ASP A 355 -24.28 -17.01 21.47
C ASP A 355 -23.99 -15.78 22.34
N PHE A 356 -22.81 -15.17 22.16
CA PHE A 356 -22.44 -13.94 22.85
C PHE A 356 -23.00 -12.71 22.13
N SER A 357 -22.81 -12.62 20.81
CA SER A 357 -23.18 -11.47 19.98
C SER A 357 -24.67 -11.39 19.65
N GLY A 358 -25.42 -12.49 19.82
CA GLY A 358 -26.83 -12.56 19.43
C GLY A 358 -27.07 -12.59 17.92
N LYS A 359 -26.04 -12.90 17.12
CA LYS A 359 -26.10 -13.00 15.65
C LYS A 359 -26.75 -11.78 14.97
N PRO A 360 -26.19 -10.56 15.14
CA PRO A 360 -26.82 -9.34 14.65
C PRO A 360 -27.07 -9.34 13.14
N TYR A 361 -26.24 -10.03 12.34
CA TYR A 361 -26.44 -10.08 10.89
C TYR A 361 -27.47 -11.12 10.43
N SER A 362 -28.06 -11.90 11.36
CA SER A 362 -29.16 -12.83 11.09
C SER A 362 -30.51 -12.32 11.59
N ALA A 363 -30.58 -11.09 12.12
CA ALA A 363 -31.84 -10.51 12.53
C ALA A 363 -32.81 -10.37 11.33
N PRO A 364 -34.15 -10.45 11.53
CA PRO A 364 -35.13 -10.55 10.44
C PRO A 364 -35.09 -9.41 9.41
N ASN A 365 -34.67 -8.23 9.82
CA ASN A 365 -34.59 -7.02 9.00
C ASN A 365 -33.15 -6.66 8.60
N VAL A 366 -32.17 -7.56 8.79
CA VAL A 366 -30.76 -7.32 8.45
C VAL A 366 -30.34 -8.21 7.28
N ARG A 367 -29.66 -7.61 6.30
CA ARG A 367 -29.04 -8.31 5.18
C ARG A 367 -27.55 -8.00 5.16
N LEU A 368 -26.74 -9.06 5.26
CA LEU A 368 -25.29 -8.96 5.22
C LEU A 368 -24.76 -9.05 3.79
N PHE A 369 -23.75 -8.22 3.51
CA PHE A 369 -22.96 -8.28 2.29
C PHE A 369 -21.49 -8.28 2.62
N THR A 370 -20.76 -9.22 2.04
CA THR A 370 -19.30 -9.25 2.13
C THR A 370 -18.71 -8.48 0.95
N GLY A 371 -18.01 -7.38 1.21
CA GLY A 371 -17.39 -6.55 0.16
C GLY A 371 -16.93 -5.19 0.66
N ASP A 372 -16.22 -4.47 -0.21
CA ASP A 372 -15.80 -3.09 0.07
C ASP A 372 -16.96 -2.10 -0.04
N ALA A 373 -17.03 -1.18 0.92
CA ALA A 373 -18.11 -0.21 1.04
C ALA A 373 -18.24 0.71 -0.19
N ARG A 374 -17.11 1.18 -0.75
CA ARG A 374 -17.13 2.06 -1.93
C ARG A 374 -17.64 1.31 -3.16
N GLY A 375 -17.11 0.11 -3.38
CA GLY A 375 -17.54 -0.78 -4.46
C GLY A 375 -19.01 -1.16 -4.35
N PHE A 376 -19.51 -1.45 -3.14
CA PHE A 376 -20.90 -1.80 -2.91
C PHE A 376 -21.87 -0.69 -3.34
N VAL A 377 -21.62 0.56 -2.90
CA VAL A 377 -22.47 1.70 -3.26
C VAL A 377 -22.42 1.98 -4.76
N ALA A 378 -21.25 1.86 -5.39
CA ALA A 378 -21.13 2.10 -6.83
C ALA A 378 -21.74 0.98 -7.70
N ALA A 379 -21.86 -0.24 -7.16
CA ALA A 379 -22.37 -1.41 -7.89
C ALA A 379 -23.91 -1.52 -7.90
N ARG A 380 -24.60 -0.95 -6.91
CA ARG A 380 -26.02 -1.16 -6.66
C ARG A 380 -26.81 0.12 -6.90
N GLY A 381 -28.06 0.01 -7.33
CA GLY A 381 -28.98 1.15 -7.49
C GLY A 381 -30.03 1.27 -6.39
N GLU A 382 -29.88 0.54 -5.28
CA GLU A 382 -30.82 0.62 -4.16
C GLU A 382 -30.67 1.97 -3.44
N HIS A 383 -31.81 2.54 -3.03
CA HIS A 383 -31.83 3.79 -2.28
C HIS A 383 -32.12 3.53 -0.80
N TYR A 384 -31.61 4.42 0.05
CA TYR A 384 -31.64 4.33 1.51
C TYR A 384 -32.11 5.64 2.13
N ASP A 385 -32.73 5.57 3.31
CA ASP A 385 -33.08 6.76 4.10
C ASP A 385 -31.89 7.22 4.93
N LEU A 386 -31.00 6.30 5.30
CA LEU A 386 -29.80 6.58 6.07
C LEU A 386 -28.61 5.78 5.52
N ILE A 387 -27.52 6.45 5.16
CA ILE A 387 -26.23 5.80 4.89
C ILE A 387 -25.28 6.20 6.01
N GLN A 388 -24.75 5.22 6.75
CA GLN A 388 -23.90 5.43 7.92
C GLN A 388 -22.48 4.89 7.67
N VAL A 389 -21.49 5.73 7.95
CA VAL A 389 -20.06 5.37 7.98
C VAL A 389 -19.50 5.78 9.35
N ALA A 390 -19.26 4.83 10.24
CA ALA A 390 -18.81 5.11 11.60
C ALA A 390 -17.45 4.47 11.90
N LEU A 391 -16.46 5.29 12.24
CA LEU A 391 -15.20 4.88 12.90
C LEU A 391 -14.51 3.63 12.31
N LEU A 392 -14.45 3.50 10.99
CA LEU A 392 -13.78 2.38 10.30
C LEU A 392 -12.27 2.28 10.57
N ASP A 393 -11.67 3.33 11.12
CA ASP A 393 -10.23 3.45 11.32
C ASP A 393 -9.88 3.52 12.81
N SER A 394 -8.76 2.88 13.18
CA SER A 394 -8.23 2.87 14.55
C SER A 394 -8.01 4.30 15.10
N PHE A 395 -8.39 4.50 16.36
CA PHE A 395 -8.14 5.75 17.09
C PHE A 395 -6.65 6.05 17.24
N SER A 396 -5.86 5.06 17.65
CA SER A 396 -4.42 5.22 17.90
C SER A 396 -3.67 5.54 16.61
N ALA A 397 -4.01 4.87 15.50
CA ALA A 397 -3.39 5.12 14.21
C ALA A 397 -3.84 6.45 13.57
N THR A 398 -5.10 6.86 13.76
CA THR A 398 -5.58 8.19 13.32
C THR A 398 -4.90 9.32 14.11
N SER A 399 -4.83 9.19 15.44
CA SER A 399 -4.27 10.23 16.32
C SER A 399 -2.77 10.43 16.15
N ALA A 400 -2.03 9.37 15.85
CA ALA A 400 -0.59 9.44 15.55
C ALA A 400 -0.28 9.87 14.10
N GLY A 401 -1.31 10.13 13.28
CA GLY A 401 -1.15 10.49 11.86
C GLY A 401 -0.53 9.38 11.02
N LEU A 402 -0.70 8.13 11.44
CA LEU A 402 -0.08 6.98 10.82
C LEU A 402 -0.75 6.68 9.46
N TYR A 403 -2.08 6.89 9.33
CA TYR A 403 -2.81 6.73 8.06
C TYR A 403 -2.54 7.80 6.98
N ALA A 404 -1.67 8.78 7.20
CA ALA A 404 -1.46 9.89 6.26
C ALA A 404 -1.01 9.46 4.85
N LEU A 405 -0.45 8.25 4.73
CA LEU A 405 0.01 7.65 3.47
C LEU A 405 -0.97 6.62 2.89
N SER A 406 -2.09 6.37 3.57
CA SER A 406 -3.09 5.38 3.15
C SER A 406 -4.14 6.04 2.27
N GLU A 407 -4.38 5.43 1.11
CA GLU A 407 -5.48 5.80 0.23
C GLU A 407 -6.82 5.40 0.87
N SER A 408 -7.79 6.32 0.85
CA SER A 408 -9.16 6.06 1.24
C SER A 408 -10.11 6.64 0.19
N TYR A 409 -10.77 5.74 -0.54
CA TYR A 409 -11.82 6.10 -1.49
C TYR A 409 -13.18 6.36 -0.82
N LEU A 410 -13.31 6.17 0.51
CA LEU A 410 -14.58 6.34 1.21
C LEU A 410 -14.91 7.80 1.51
N TYR A 411 -13.91 8.67 1.58
CA TYR A 411 -14.06 10.07 1.98
C TYR A 411 -13.69 11.07 0.86
N THR A 412 -13.84 10.65 -0.40
CA THR A 412 -13.61 11.50 -1.58
C THR A 412 -14.87 12.25 -1.99
N VAL A 413 -14.69 13.34 -2.75
CA VAL A 413 -15.81 14.10 -3.35
C VAL A 413 -16.73 13.18 -4.16
N GLN A 414 -16.16 12.27 -4.95
CA GLN A 414 -16.91 11.30 -5.74
C GLN A 414 -17.67 10.31 -4.87
N ALA A 415 -17.08 9.82 -3.77
CA ALA A 415 -17.79 8.97 -2.83
C ALA A 415 -19.00 9.65 -2.21
N PHE A 416 -18.86 10.92 -1.80
CA PHE A 416 -19.99 11.72 -1.31
C PHE A 416 -21.08 11.89 -2.37
N GLN A 417 -20.71 12.17 -3.62
CA GLN A 417 -21.69 12.26 -4.71
C GLN A 417 -22.44 10.93 -4.89
N ASP A 418 -21.75 9.80 -4.78
CA ASP A 418 -22.36 8.49 -4.91
C ASP A 418 -23.27 8.17 -3.73
N TYR A 419 -22.85 8.45 -2.50
CA TYR A 419 -23.71 8.30 -1.33
C TYR A 419 -24.99 9.14 -1.47
N LEU A 420 -24.86 10.42 -1.84
CA LEU A 420 -26.01 11.31 -2.01
C LEU A 420 -26.96 10.86 -3.11
N ARG A 421 -26.45 10.27 -4.21
CA ARG A 421 -27.27 9.69 -5.28
C ARG A 421 -28.08 8.47 -4.84
N HIS A 422 -27.62 7.75 -3.81
CA HIS A 422 -28.31 6.57 -3.25
C HIS A 422 -29.18 6.91 -2.03
N LEU A 423 -29.39 8.19 -1.73
CA LEU A 423 -30.34 8.59 -0.69
C LEU A 423 -31.73 8.83 -1.29
N ASN A 424 -32.75 8.33 -0.60
CA ASN A 424 -34.14 8.74 -0.84
C ASN A 424 -34.29 10.26 -0.61
N PRO A 425 -35.28 10.92 -1.22
CA PRO A 425 -35.63 12.29 -0.86
C PRO A 425 -35.88 12.42 0.65
N GLY A 426 -35.18 13.36 1.30
CA GLY A 426 -35.20 13.55 2.75
C GLY A 426 -34.25 12.64 3.54
N GLY A 427 -33.63 11.64 2.89
CA GLY A 427 -32.63 10.76 3.50
C GLY A 427 -31.32 11.49 3.83
N MET A 428 -30.47 10.83 4.61
CA MET A 428 -29.25 11.44 5.17
C MET A 428 -28.02 10.53 5.04
N LEU A 429 -26.89 11.12 4.68
CA LEU A 429 -25.56 10.54 4.84
C LEU A 429 -25.01 10.98 6.20
N THR A 430 -24.58 10.03 7.02
CA THR A 430 -23.93 10.29 8.30
C THR A 430 -22.55 9.68 8.35
N ILE A 431 -21.58 10.49 8.76
CA ILE A 431 -20.19 10.05 8.90
C ILE A 431 -19.67 10.50 10.26
N THR A 432 -19.27 9.53 11.08
CA THR A 432 -18.73 9.75 12.43
C THR A 432 -17.22 9.56 12.43
N ARG A 433 -16.49 10.55 12.94
CA ARG A 433 -15.02 10.58 13.03
C ARG A 433 -14.56 10.95 14.43
N TRP A 434 -13.32 10.58 14.74
CA TRP A 434 -12.62 11.00 15.96
C TRP A 434 -12.43 12.51 16.00
N VAL A 435 -12.65 13.12 17.17
CA VAL A 435 -12.36 14.54 17.42
C VAL A 435 -10.87 14.70 17.66
N THR A 436 -10.22 15.48 16.80
CA THR A 436 -8.84 15.94 16.97
C THR A 436 -8.83 17.43 17.31
N LEU A 437 -7.89 17.86 18.14
CA LEU A 437 -7.73 19.26 18.51
C LEU A 437 -6.28 19.70 18.25
N PRO A 438 -6.06 20.72 17.40
CA PRO A 438 -7.03 21.45 16.58
C PRO A 438 -7.66 20.56 15.48
N PRO A 439 -8.93 20.80 15.05
CA PRO A 439 -9.67 19.86 14.22
C PRO A 439 -9.11 19.74 12.80
N ARG A 440 -9.09 18.51 12.27
CA ARG A 440 -8.54 18.18 10.95
C ARG A 440 -9.53 17.38 10.11
N ASP A 441 -9.75 16.12 10.48
CA ASP A 441 -10.59 15.14 9.78
C ASP A 441 -11.98 15.69 9.51
N VAL A 442 -12.64 16.16 10.57
CA VAL A 442 -14.02 16.65 10.53
C VAL A 442 -14.15 17.88 9.62
N LEU A 443 -13.14 18.76 9.59
CA LEU A 443 -13.16 19.94 8.73
C LEU A 443 -12.94 19.58 7.26
N LYS A 444 -12.02 18.66 6.98
CA LYS A 444 -11.80 18.14 5.63
C LYS A 444 -13.04 17.41 5.13
N LEU A 445 -13.67 16.59 5.97
CA LEU A 445 -14.92 15.90 5.69
C LEU A 445 -16.07 16.88 5.38
N PHE A 446 -16.22 17.93 6.19
CA PHE A 446 -17.20 18.99 5.97
C PHE A 446 -16.96 19.69 4.62
N ALA A 447 -15.70 20.06 4.33
CA ALA A 447 -15.32 20.67 3.07
C ALA A 447 -15.59 19.74 1.87
N THR A 448 -15.34 18.44 2.01
CA THR A 448 -15.65 17.42 0.99
C THR A 448 -17.15 17.38 0.71
N GLY A 449 -18.00 17.37 1.75
CA GLY A 449 -19.45 17.40 1.59
C GLY A 449 -19.96 18.64 0.87
N VAL A 450 -19.41 19.83 1.21
CA VAL A 450 -19.72 21.09 0.51
C VAL A 450 -19.38 20.99 -0.98
N LEU A 451 -18.14 20.60 -1.31
CA LEU A 451 -17.68 20.54 -2.70
C LEU A 451 -18.43 19.46 -3.52
N ALA A 452 -18.76 18.33 -2.90
CA ALA A 452 -19.55 17.28 -3.55
C ALA A 452 -20.94 17.75 -3.95
N MET A 453 -21.61 18.51 -3.08
CA MET A 453 -22.91 19.11 -3.36
C MET A 453 -22.82 20.22 -4.42
N GLU A 454 -21.81 21.09 -4.35
CA GLU A 454 -21.54 22.13 -5.38
C GLU A 454 -21.36 21.49 -6.76
N ASN A 455 -20.53 20.45 -6.86
CA ASN A 455 -20.30 19.71 -8.10
C ASN A 455 -21.54 18.95 -8.60
N ALA A 456 -22.49 18.62 -7.72
CA ALA A 456 -23.78 18.03 -8.06
C ALA A 456 -24.85 19.07 -8.42
N GLY A 457 -24.50 20.37 -8.47
CA GLY A 457 -25.41 21.46 -8.85
C GLY A 457 -26.30 21.97 -7.71
N VAL A 458 -26.00 21.65 -6.45
CA VAL A 458 -26.74 22.18 -5.29
C VAL A 458 -26.35 23.65 -5.06
N THR A 459 -27.34 24.54 -5.11
CA THR A 459 -27.13 26.00 -4.98
C THR A 459 -26.86 26.46 -3.56
N GLN A 460 -27.42 25.79 -2.54
CA GLN A 460 -27.25 26.16 -1.12
C GLN A 460 -26.82 24.96 -0.25
N PRO A 461 -25.54 24.53 -0.34
CA PRO A 461 -25.00 23.47 0.52
C PRO A 461 -25.18 23.73 2.02
N SER A 462 -25.16 25.01 2.43
CA SER A 462 -25.32 25.43 3.82
C SER A 462 -26.64 25.00 4.46
N ARG A 463 -27.70 24.76 3.68
CA ARG A 463 -29.01 24.32 4.19
C ARG A 463 -29.14 22.80 4.35
N ARG A 464 -28.13 22.04 3.90
CA ARG A 464 -28.15 20.57 3.84
C ARG A 464 -27.15 19.90 4.77
N LEU A 465 -26.49 20.67 5.64
CA LEU A 465 -25.43 20.19 6.53
C LEU A 465 -25.78 20.43 8.00
N MET A 466 -25.53 19.42 8.83
CA MET A 466 -25.48 19.53 10.29
C MET A 466 -24.21 18.85 10.79
N LEU A 467 -23.62 19.41 11.85
CA LEU A 467 -22.43 18.86 12.50
C LEU A 467 -22.65 18.93 14.01
N ILE A 468 -22.50 17.78 14.68
CA ILE A 468 -22.49 17.71 16.15
C ILE A 468 -21.20 17.03 16.62
N ARG A 469 -20.82 17.30 17.87
CA ARG A 469 -19.68 16.66 18.52
C ARG A 469 -19.96 16.34 19.99
N GLY A 470 -19.37 15.27 20.45
CA GLY A 470 -19.18 14.97 21.86
C GLY A 470 -17.74 15.25 22.29
N TRP A 471 -17.29 14.51 23.29
CA TRP A 471 -15.94 14.62 23.84
C TRP A 471 -14.87 14.06 22.89
N ASN A 472 -15.11 12.89 22.29
CA ASN A 472 -14.13 12.17 21.47
C ASN A 472 -14.58 11.89 20.02
N THR A 473 -15.85 12.10 19.66
CA THR A 473 -16.35 11.90 18.30
C THR A 473 -17.19 13.08 17.80
N ALA A 474 -17.21 13.26 16.49
CA ALA A 474 -18.05 14.22 15.79
C ALA A 474 -18.75 13.52 14.63
N THR A 475 -20.02 13.88 14.40
CA THR A 475 -20.86 13.30 13.37
C THR A 475 -21.34 14.39 12.43
N LEU A 476 -20.97 14.26 11.15
CA LEU A 476 -21.44 15.08 10.04
C LEU A 476 -22.68 14.43 9.44
N LEU A 477 -23.73 15.23 9.22
CA LEU A 477 -24.93 14.82 8.53
C LEU A 477 -25.08 15.65 7.25
N VAL A 478 -25.35 14.98 6.13
CA VAL A 478 -25.64 15.60 4.83
C VAL A 478 -26.99 15.09 4.34
N LYS A 479 -27.98 15.98 4.19
CA LYS A 479 -29.36 15.62 3.81
C LYS A 479 -29.57 15.69 2.30
N ASN A 480 -30.27 14.72 1.73
CA ASN A 480 -30.82 14.80 0.37
C ASN A 480 -32.10 15.65 0.38
N GLY A 481 -31.94 16.95 0.53
CA GLY A 481 -33.00 17.92 0.80
C GLY A 481 -32.47 18.98 1.76
N GLU A 482 -33.35 19.84 2.26
CA GLU A 482 -32.98 20.87 3.24
C GLU A 482 -33.38 20.44 4.65
N PHE A 483 -32.59 20.84 5.65
CA PHE A 483 -33.02 20.76 7.03
C PHE A 483 -34.03 21.88 7.32
N ASP A 484 -35.15 21.51 7.92
CA ASP A 484 -36.21 22.44 8.30
C ASP A 484 -36.10 22.83 9.79
N ASP A 485 -37.00 23.72 10.23
CA ASP A 485 -37.01 24.19 11.62
C ASP A 485 -37.32 23.07 12.62
N ALA A 486 -38.06 22.02 12.20
CA ALA A 486 -38.36 20.88 13.04
C ALA A 486 -37.11 20.00 13.25
N ASP A 487 -36.32 19.78 12.19
CA ASP A 487 -35.02 19.11 12.26
C ASP A 487 -34.06 19.86 13.21
N ILE A 488 -34.01 21.20 13.09
CA ILE A 488 -33.15 22.03 13.95
C ILE A 488 -33.61 21.98 15.41
N ALA A 489 -34.93 22.02 15.66
CA ALA A 489 -35.47 21.87 17.01
C ALA A 489 -35.17 20.50 17.62
N ALA A 490 -35.26 19.43 16.81
CA ALA A 490 -34.90 18.06 17.20
C ALA A 490 -33.40 17.90 17.48
N LEU A 491 -32.53 18.49 16.66
CA LEU A 491 -31.09 18.56 16.94
C LEU A 491 -30.84 19.28 18.27
N GLY A 492 -31.48 20.43 18.49
CA GLY A 492 -31.34 21.20 19.72
C GLY A 492 -31.77 20.42 20.96
N SER A 493 -32.89 19.69 20.91
CA SER A 493 -33.34 18.84 22.02
C SER A 493 -32.40 17.66 22.25
N PHE A 494 -31.94 17.00 21.18
CA PHE A 494 -30.99 15.89 21.23
C PHE A 494 -29.66 16.31 21.89
N CYS A 495 -29.08 17.42 21.44
CA CYS A 495 -27.84 17.98 21.98
C CYS A 495 -27.98 18.39 23.44
N ARG A 496 -29.09 19.05 23.83
CA ARG A 496 -29.34 19.44 25.23
C ARG A 496 -29.44 18.22 26.15
N ALA A 497 -30.17 17.19 25.74
CA ALA A 497 -30.37 15.99 26.56
C ALA A 497 -29.05 15.21 26.79
N ARG A 498 -28.15 15.22 25.80
CA ARG A 498 -26.91 14.43 25.79
C ARG A 498 -25.64 15.25 26.01
N SER A 499 -25.75 16.53 26.35
CA SER A 499 -24.59 17.43 26.51
C SER A 499 -23.63 17.39 25.31
N PHE A 500 -24.18 17.31 24.10
CA PHE A 500 -23.42 17.38 22.86
C PHE A 500 -23.42 18.80 22.30
N ASP A 501 -22.31 19.19 21.69
CA ASP A 501 -22.17 20.50 21.08
C ASP A 501 -22.58 20.47 19.62
N ALA A 502 -23.40 21.45 19.23
CA ALA A 502 -23.57 21.78 17.83
C ALA A 502 -22.27 22.41 17.30
N GLY A 503 -21.74 21.85 16.21
CA GLY A 503 -20.65 22.41 15.43
C GLY A 503 -21.16 23.26 14.27
N TYR A 504 -22.28 22.87 13.65
CA TYR A 504 -22.95 23.63 12.59
C TYR A 504 -24.39 23.15 12.40
N TYR A 505 -25.30 24.07 12.11
CA TYR A 505 -26.60 23.80 11.49
C TYR A 505 -27.05 25.07 10.73
N PRO A 506 -28.03 25.00 9.81
CA PRO A 506 -28.45 26.16 9.03
C PRO A 506 -29.00 27.27 9.93
N GLY A 507 -28.42 28.48 9.84
CA GLY A 507 -28.86 29.63 10.65
C GLY A 507 -28.28 29.71 12.08
N MET A 508 -27.39 28.79 12.45
CA MET A 508 -26.76 28.75 13.78
C MET A 508 -26.03 30.06 14.16
N GLN A 509 -26.26 30.53 15.39
CA GLN A 509 -25.57 31.69 15.95
C GLN A 509 -24.27 31.29 16.68
N ALA A 510 -23.31 32.21 16.71
CA ALA A 510 -22.00 31.96 17.34
C ALA A 510 -22.10 31.64 18.84
N ALA A 511 -23.08 32.24 19.54
CA ALA A 511 -23.30 32.03 20.97
C ALA A 511 -23.83 30.63 21.32
N GLU A 512 -24.30 29.87 20.32
CA GLU A 512 -24.81 28.52 20.50
C GLU A 512 -23.73 27.44 20.34
N ALA A 513 -22.57 27.81 19.81
CA ALA A 513 -21.44 26.91 19.66
C ALA A 513 -20.72 26.73 21.01
N ASN A 514 -20.08 25.56 21.19
CA ASN A 514 -19.12 25.32 22.28
C ASN A 514 -19.70 25.57 23.69
N ARG A 515 -20.77 24.84 24.05
CA ARG A 515 -21.53 24.99 25.30
C ARG A 515 -21.24 23.93 26.36
N TYR A 516 -21.04 22.68 25.95
CA TYR A 516 -20.96 21.54 26.88
C TYR A 516 -19.52 21.04 27.02
N ASN A 517 -18.90 20.62 25.93
CA ASN A 517 -17.52 20.15 25.89
C ASN A 517 -16.62 21.33 25.53
N LEU A 518 -16.43 22.25 26.49
CA LEU A 518 -15.81 23.56 26.29
C LEU A 518 -14.37 23.49 25.76
N LEU A 519 -14.15 24.14 24.63
CA LEU A 519 -12.83 24.41 24.03
C LEU A 519 -12.48 25.90 24.17
N ASP A 520 -11.20 26.25 24.03
CA ASP A 520 -10.75 27.66 24.08
C ASP A 520 -11.47 28.56 23.07
N ARG A 521 -11.88 27.99 21.93
CA ARG A 521 -12.59 28.67 20.85
C ARG A 521 -13.57 27.70 20.17
N PRO A 522 -14.65 28.19 19.55
CA PRO A 522 -15.59 27.36 18.81
C PRO A 522 -15.03 26.93 17.43
N TYR A 523 -13.91 26.21 17.43
CA TYR A 523 -13.14 25.85 16.22
C TYR A 523 -13.99 25.23 15.10
N PHE A 524 -14.93 24.34 15.44
CA PHE A 524 -15.79 23.67 14.47
C PHE A 524 -16.77 24.63 13.78
N PHE A 525 -17.39 25.54 14.55
CA PHE A 525 -18.33 26.53 14.03
C PHE A 525 -17.64 27.58 13.16
N GLU A 526 -16.52 28.14 13.65
CA GLU A 526 -15.73 29.12 12.89
C GLU A 526 -15.25 28.54 11.56
N ALA A 527 -14.75 27.30 11.59
CA ALA A 527 -14.30 26.62 10.39
C ALA A 527 -15.46 26.29 9.44
N ALA A 528 -16.59 25.75 9.93
CA ALA A 528 -17.76 25.46 9.10
C ALA A 528 -18.27 26.73 8.38
N ARG A 529 -18.36 27.85 9.11
CA ARG A 529 -18.72 29.16 8.52
C ARG A 529 -17.71 29.63 7.48
N ALA A 530 -16.41 29.50 7.75
CA ALA A 530 -15.38 29.90 6.81
C ALA A 530 -15.41 29.04 5.52
N LEU A 531 -15.63 27.73 5.67
CA LEU A 531 -15.69 26.77 4.56
C LEU A 531 -16.92 26.96 3.66
N LEU A 532 -18.02 27.47 4.19
CA LEU A 532 -19.24 27.81 3.43
C LEU A 532 -19.20 29.23 2.83
N SER A 533 -18.21 30.05 3.20
CA SER A 533 -18.10 31.43 2.73
C SER A 533 -17.25 31.53 1.46
N PRO A 534 -17.36 32.64 0.70
CA PRO A 534 -16.42 32.93 -0.39
C PRO A 534 -14.94 33.00 0.05
N GLY A 535 -14.68 33.18 1.35
CA GLY A 535 -13.34 33.20 1.94
C GLY A 535 -12.69 31.81 2.11
N ARG A 536 -13.35 30.72 1.68
CA ARG A 536 -12.89 29.32 1.83
C ARG A 536 -11.43 29.11 1.46
N ASP A 537 -10.99 29.59 0.30
CA ASP A 537 -9.61 29.38 -0.17
C ASP A 537 -8.58 30.08 0.72
N THR A 538 -8.92 31.26 1.23
CA THR A 538 -8.06 31.99 2.16
C THR A 538 -8.01 31.30 3.53
N PHE A 539 -9.08 30.65 3.95
CA PHE A 539 -9.12 29.84 5.16
C PHE A 539 -8.25 28.59 4.97
N TRP A 540 -8.40 27.87 3.86
CA TRP A 540 -7.54 26.73 3.52
C TRP A 540 -6.06 27.08 3.52
N ALA A 541 -5.67 28.21 2.92
CA ALA A 541 -4.27 28.62 2.85
C ALA A 541 -3.68 28.94 4.23
N ARG A 542 -4.48 29.57 5.12
CA ARG A 542 -4.04 30.04 6.45
C ARG A 542 -4.17 28.99 7.55
N TYR A 543 -5.11 28.05 7.42
CA TYR A 543 -5.34 27.04 8.44
C TYR A 543 -4.11 26.13 8.60
N LYS A 544 -3.83 25.72 9.84
CA LYS A 544 -2.59 25.02 10.21
C LYS A 544 -2.45 23.62 9.58
N PHE A 545 -3.56 23.02 9.15
CA PHE A 545 -3.62 21.69 8.53
C PHE A 545 -4.15 21.76 7.09
N ASP A 546 -3.80 20.75 6.27
CA ASP A 546 -4.35 20.57 4.93
C ASP A 546 -5.72 19.88 4.98
N ILE A 547 -6.75 20.71 4.89
CA ILE A 547 -8.16 20.30 4.93
C ILE A 547 -8.83 20.41 3.56
N ARG A 548 -8.04 20.44 2.47
CA ARG A 548 -8.60 20.45 1.10
C ARG A 548 -9.32 19.13 0.83
N PRO A 549 -10.50 19.12 0.19
CA PRO A 549 -11.23 17.90 -0.14
C PRO A 549 -10.39 16.86 -0.90
N ALA A 550 -10.53 15.59 -0.55
CA ALA A 550 -9.92 14.48 -1.27
C ALA A 550 -10.74 14.09 -2.50
N THR A 551 -10.09 13.57 -3.55
CA THR A 551 -10.76 13.11 -4.79
C THR A 551 -10.30 11.71 -5.14
N ASP A 552 -10.98 11.01 -6.05
CA ASP A 552 -10.53 9.68 -6.50
C ASP A 552 -9.15 9.70 -7.20
N ASP A 553 -8.70 10.84 -7.72
CA ASP A 553 -7.32 10.99 -8.26
C ASP A 553 -6.28 11.33 -7.17
N LYS A 554 -6.74 11.82 -6.01
CA LYS A 554 -5.95 12.14 -4.81
C LYS A 554 -6.65 11.62 -3.55
N PRO A 555 -6.75 10.29 -3.34
CA PRO A 555 -7.57 9.70 -2.27
C PRO A 555 -6.86 9.73 -0.90
N TYR A 556 -6.06 10.76 -0.61
CA TYR A 556 -5.30 10.89 0.64
C TYR A 556 -6.06 11.71 1.66
N PHE A 557 -7.16 11.16 2.18
CA PHE A 557 -8.01 11.85 3.16
C PHE A 557 -7.25 12.15 4.46
N PHE A 558 -6.40 11.25 4.95
CA PHE A 558 -5.68 11.41 6.21
C PHE A 558 -4.38 12.22 6.12
N HIS A 559 -4.06 12.79 4.95
CA HIS A 559 -2.94 13.71 4.81
C HIS A 559 -3.36 15.13 5.19
N PHE A 560 -2.91 15.62 6.36
CA PHE A 560 -3.18 16.98 6.83
C PHE A 560 -1.90 17.80 7.10
N PHE A 561 -0.71 17.22 6.95
CA PHE A 561 0.56 17.92 7.18
C PHE A 561 0.79 19.10 6.21
N LYS A 562 1.33 20.20 6.74
CA LYS A 562 1.80 21.37 5.98
C LYS A 562 3.20 21.79 6.42
N TRP A 563 4.10 21.96 5.47
CA TRP A 563 5.46 22.44 5.72
C TRP A 563 5.51 23.81 6.39
N ARG A 564 4.56 24.71 6.09
CA ARG A 564 4.48 26.05 6.70
C ARG A 564 4.19 26.01 8.20
N SER A 565 3.57 24.93 8.69
CA SER A 565 3.20 24.76 10.11
C SER A 565 4.32 24.07 10.92
N LEU A 566 5.36 23.54 10.26
CA LEU A 566 6.46 22.84 10.92
C LEU A 566 7.19 23.70 11.98
N PRO A 567 7.51 24.99 11.74
CA PRO A 567 8.17 25.81 12.76
C PRO A 567 7.33 25.97 14.03
N GLU A 568 6.01 26.09 13.90
CA GLU A 568 5.07 26.18 15.03
C GLU A 568 5.06 24.87 15.84
N PHE A 569 4.97 23.72 15.16
CA PHE A 569 4.97 22.41 15.82
C PHE A 569 6.28 22.12 16.56
N VAL A 570 7.42 22.51 15.98
CA VAL A 570 8.75 22.38 16.61
C VAL A 570 8.88 23.34 17.79
N ALA A 571 8.41 24.58 17.69
CA ALA A 571 8.42 25.53 18.80
C ALA A 571 7.58 25.04 20.00
N LEU A 572 6.53 24.26 19.73
CA LEU A 572 5.67 23.66 20.74
C LEU A 572 6.13 22.26 21.19
N LYS A 573 7.36 21.83 20.89
CA LYS A 573 7.89 20.49 21.22
C LYS A 573 7.66 20.08 22.69
N GLY A 574 7.89 21.00 23.64
CA GLY A 574 7.69 20.74 25.08
C GLY A 574 6.23 20.74 25.55
N ARG A 575 5.27 21.08 24.68
CA ARG A 575 3.83 21.19 25.00
C ARG A 575 2.96 20.25 24.15
N GLY A 576 3.55 19.18 23.60
CA GLY A 576 2.83 18.22 22.76
C GLY A 576 2.71 18.63 21.29
N GLY A 577 3.37 19.69 20.82
CA GLY A 577 3.35 20.09 19.41
C GLY A 577 3.84 19.00 18.45
N LEU A 578 4.67 18.06 18.92
CA LEU A 578 5.16 16.93 18.13
C LEU A 578 4.14 15.78 17.99
N SER A 579 3.18 15.63 18.90
CA SER A 579 2.09 14.65 18.68
C SER A 579 1.11 15.12 17.62
N LEU A 580 1.10 16.43 17.33
CA LEU A 580 0.34 16.99 16.22
C LEU A 580 0.99 16.70 14.86
N LEU A 581 2.26 16.32 14.82
CA LEU A 581 2.98 16.00 13.60
C LEU A 581 2.56 14.61 13.09
N GLU A 582 2.05 14.53 11.87
CA GLU A 582 1.62 13.27 11.25
C GLU A 582 2.82 12.51 10.70
N TRP A 583 3.43 11.65 11.54
CA TRP A 583 4.73 11.04 11.27
C TRP A 583 4.84 10.27 9.97
N GLY A 584 3.72 9.75 9.44
CA GLY A 584 3.72 9.05 8.16
C GLY A 584 4.39 9.87 7.05
N TYR A 585 4.05 11.15 6.91
CA TYR A 585 4.57 11.97 5.81
C TYR A 585 6.05 12.40 5.98
N PRO A 586 6.50 12.93 7.13
CA PRO A 586 7.92 13.22 7.36
C PRO A 586 8.82 11.98 7.27
N VAL A 587 8.36 10.82 7.76
CA VAL A 587 9.10 9.55 7.62
C VAL A 587 9.24 9.20 6.13
N LEU A 588 8.18 9.34 5.33
CA LEU A 588 8.25 9.12 3.88
C LEU A 588 9.32 10.00 3.22
N ILE A 589 9.38 11.28 3.59
CA ILE A 589 10.38 12.23 3.05
C ILE A 589 11.80 11.89 3.52
N ALA A 590 11.96 11.49 4.78
CA ALA A 590 13.24 11.01 5.30
C ALA A 590 13.70 9.74 4.55
N THR A 591 12.79 8.79 4.31
CA THR A 591 13.05 7.58 3.51
C THR A 591 13.39 7.94 2.07
N LEU A 592 12.74 8.94 1.46
CA LEU A 592 13.08 9.43 0.12
C LEU A 592 14.52 10.00 0.09
N LEU A 593 14.88 10.83 1.07
CA LEU A 593 16.23 11.38 1.16
C LEU A 593 17.27 10.26 1.36
N GLN A 594 17.03 9.35 2.31
CA GLN A 594 17.91 8.23 2.60
C GLN A 594 18.08 7.31 1.38
N SER A 595 16.99 6.91 0.73
CA SER A 595 17.03 6.05 -0.46
C SER A 595 17.71 6.74 -1.63
N THR A 596 17.50 8.05 -1.83
CA THR A 596 18.19 8.83 -2.87
C THR A 596 19.69 8.88 -2.63
N LEU A 597 20.13 9.17 -1.39
CA LEU A 597 21.54 9.19 -1.03
C LEU A 597 22.19 7.82 -1.23
N MET A 598 21.50 6.75 -0.79
CA MET A 598 21.99 5.39 -0.96
C MET A 598 22.04 4.96 -2.43
N ALA A 599 21.02 5.29 -3.22
CA ALA A 599 20.98 5.04 -4.65
C ALA A 599 22.13 5.75 -5.38
N ILE A 600 22.37 7.03 -5.08
CA ILE A 600 23.51 7.79 -5.63
C ILE A 600 24.83 7.10 -5.25
N ALA A 601 25.00 6.70 -3.99
CA ALA A 601 26.19 6.00 -3.55
C ALA A 601 26.40 4.67 -4.30
N LEU A 602 25.38 3.83 -4.40
CA LEU A 602 25.44 2.53 -5.08
C LEU A 602 25.62 2.65 -6.61
N ILE A 603 25.15 3.74 -7.23
CA ILE A 603 25.34 4.00 -8.66
C ILE A 603 26.74 4.54 -8.95
N LEU A 604 27.22 5.51 -8.16
CA LEU A 604 28.48 6.21 -8.42
C LEU A 604 29.71 5.45 -7.91
N PHE A 605 29.59 4.71 -6.80
CA PHE A 605 30.72 4.01 -6.19
C PHE A 605 31.37 2.97 -7.13
N PRO A 606 30.62 2.08 -7.82
CA PRO A 606 31.20 1.13 -8.77
C PRO A 606 31.96 1.82 -9.91
N LEU A 607 31.38 2.88 -10.47
CA LEU A 607 32.02 3.67 -11.53
C LEU A 607 33.34 4.28 -11.07
N TRP A 608 33.36 4.86 -9.88
CA TRP A 608 34.55 5.49 -9.33
C TRP A 608 35.69 4.47 -9.13
N VAL A 609 35.38 3.29 -8.60
CA VAL A 609 36.37 2.20 -8.44
C VAL A 609 36.86 1.69 -9.81
N MET A 610 35.94 1.47 -10.76
CA MET A 610 36.29 1.01 -12.11
C MET A 610 37.17 2.03 -12.85
N ALA A 611 36.84 3.32 -12.75
CA ALA A 611 37.65 4.40 -13.34
C ALA A 611 39.04 4.50 -12.71
N ARG A 612 39.15 4.33 -11.38
CA ARG A 612 40.45 4.29 -10.68
C ARG A 612 41.31 3.11 -11.13
N ARG A 613 40.73 1.91 -11.23
CA ARG A 613 41.44 0.70 -11.70
C ARG A 613 41.95 0.83 -13.13
N GLN A 614 41.23 1.55 -14.00
CA GLN A 614 41.67 1.82 -15.37
C GLN A 614 42.80 2.84 -15.45
N ARG A 615 42.76 3.89 -14.61
CA ARG A 615 43.82 4.91 -14.52
C ARG A 615 45.13 4.35 -13.96
N THR A 616 45.07 3.49 -12.94
CA THR A 616 46.26 2.82 -12.39
C THR A 616 46.87 1.81 -13.36
N ALA A 617 46.05 1.13 -14.17
CA ALA A 617 46.54 0.25 -15.24
C ALA A 617 47.22 1.00 -16.40
N HIS A 618 46.85 2.27 -16.64
CA HIS A 618 47.52 3.15 -17.62
C HIS A 618 48.74 3.91 -17.05
N GLY A 619 49.04 3.75 -15.76
CA GLY A 619 50.10 4.49 -15.05
C GLY A 619 51.43 3.74 -14.89
N SER A 620 51.59 2.51 -15.40
CA SER A 620 52.87 1.78 -15.34
C SER A 620 53.78 2.14 -16.53
N PRO A 621 54.94 2.81 -16.31
CA PRO A 621 55.80 3.26 -17.40
C PRO A 621 56.48 2.12 -18.19
N LEU A 622 56.53 0.91 -17.62
CA LEU A 622 57.26 -0.24 -18.18
C LEU A 622 56.54 -1.00 -19.31
N LEU A 623 55.25 -0.74 -19.56
CA LEU A 623 54.48 -1.36 -20.65
C LEU A 623 54.34 -0.47 -21.90
N ARG A 624 54.99 0.70 -21.92
CA ARG A 624 54.99 1.61 -23.09
C ARG A 624 55.93 1.17 -24.22
N ALA A 625 56.87 0.28 -23.96
CA ALA A 625 57.95 -0.04 -24.90
C ALA A 625 57.64 -1.20 -25.87
N THR A 626 56.56 -1.97 -25.68
CA THR A 626 56.31 -3.19 -26.48
C THR A 626 55.03 -3.18 -27.31
N SER A 627 54.20 -2.13 -27.26
CA SER A 627 52.95 -2.05 -28.05
C SER A 627 52.96 -1.02 -29.18
N ARG A 628 54.13 -0.72 -29.75
CA ARG A 628 54.24 -0.12 -31.09
C ARG A 628 54.29 -1.21 -32.15
N SER A 629 53.17 -1.88 -32.37
CA SER A 629 52.89 -2.53 -33.64
C SER A 629 51.49 -2.17 -34.09
N SER A 630 51.45 -1.66 -35.30
CA SER A 630 50.32 -1.32 -36.14
C SER A 630 49.27 -2.44 -36.17
N ASP A 631 48.14 -2.20 -35.52
CA ASP A 631 46.82 -2.63 -36.00
C ASP A 631 45.79 -1.65 -35.44
N ALA A 632 45.65 -0.53 -36.17
CA ALA A 632 44.55 0.39 -36.01
C ALA A 632 43.26 -0.29 -36.47
N THR A 633 42.69 -1.13 -35.61
CA THR A 633 41.26 -1.44 -35.69
C THR A 633 40.50 -0.19 -35.22
N PRO A 634 39.54 0.32 -36.01
CA PRO A 634 38.81 1.52 -35.64
C PRO A 634 38.06 1.25 -34.34
N SER A 635 38.24 2.14 -33.36
CA SER A 635 37.50 2.14 -32.10
C SER A 635 36.00 2.11 -32.39
N VAL A 636 35.40 0.93 -32.19
CA VAL A 636 33.95 0.74 -32.25
C VAL A 636 33.32 1.77 -31.32
N ALA A 637 32.45 2.62 -31.87
CA ALA A 637 31.78 3.72 -31.19
C ALA A 637 31.33 3.32 -29.77
N GLY A 638 32.10 3.75 -28.77
CA GLY A 638 31.88 3.37 -27.38
C GLY A 638 30.54 3.89 -26.90
N ILE A 639 29.67 3.00 -26.42
CA ILE A 639 28.41 3.38 -25.77
C ILE A 639 28.76 4.33 -24.62
N SER A 640 28.23 5.56 -24.65
CA SER A 640 28.48 6.53 -23.59
C SER A 640 27.83 6.05 -22.29
N GLY A 641 28.61 5.87 -21.23
CA GLY A 641 28.09 5.50 -19.91
C GLY A 641 27.02 6.48 -19.39
N ARG A 642 27.07 7.75 -19.80
CA ARG A 642 26.04 8.75 -19.49
C ARG A 642 24.70 8.42 -20.14
N ARG A 643 24.68 7.96 -21.40
CA ARG A 643 23.44 7.56 -22.09
C ARG A 643 22.83 6.32 -21.44
N VAL A 644 23.66 5.34 -21.08
CA VAL A 644 23.24 4.16 -20.31
C VAL A 644 22.60 4.58 -18.98
N ALA A 645 23.24 5.45 -18.20
CA ALA A 645 22.67 5.94 -16.96
C ALA A 645 21.32 6.63 -17.16
N ILE A 646 21.22 7.60 -18.07
CA ILE A 646 19.96 8.33 -18.32
C ILE A 646 18.85 7.36 -18.75
N TYR A 647 19.16 6.41 -19.63
CA TYR A 647 18.21 5.40 -20.10
C TYR A 647 17.64 4.55 -18.95
N PHE A 648 18.51 3.91 -18.16
CA PHE A 648 18.06 3.01 -17.09
C PHE A 648 17.45 3.75 -15.89
N VAL A 649 17.88 4.99 -15.63
CA VAL A 649 17.22 5.87 -14.65
C VAL A 649 15.79 6.17 -15.11
N ALA A 650 15.62 6.62 -16.36
CA ALA A 650 14.32 6.99 -16.90
C ALA A 650 13.36 5.80 -16.98
N VAL A 651 13.83 4.64 -17.44
CA VAL A 651 13.03 3.40 -17.48
C VAL A 651 12.64 2.94 -16.07
N GLY A 652 13.57 2.98 -15.10
CA GLY A 652 13.31 2.59 -13.72
C GLY A 652 12.25 3.47 -13.04
N PHE A 653 12.33 4.80 -13.20
CA PHE A 653 11.30 5.71 -12.69
C PHE A 653 9.96 5.52 -13.41
N ALA A 654 9.96 5.48 -14.73
CA ALA A 654 8.74 5.43 -15.52
C ALA A 654 7.93 4.15 -15.27
N PHE A 655 8.62 3.00 -15.16
CA PHE A 655 7.98 1.72 -14.88
C PHE A 655 7.25 1.75 -13.53
N MET A 656 7.96 2.13 -12.45
CA MET A 656 7.40 2.16 -11.10
C MET A 656 6.27 3.18 -10.96
N PHE A 657 6.37 4.35 -11.61
CA PHE A 657 5.33 5.38 -11.54
C PHE A 657 4.01 4.89 -12.14
N ILE A 658 4.06 4.25 -13.33
CA ILE A 658 2.86 3.68 -13.95
C ILE A 658 2.33 2.51 -13.12
N GLU A 659 3.19 1.58 -12.71
CA GLU A 659 2.77 0.41 -11.95
C GLU A 659 2.04 0.81 -10.65
N ILE A 660 2.63 1.71 -9.85
CA ILE A 660 2.05 2.16 -8.58
C ILE A 660 0.74 2.94 -8.81
N ALA A 661 0.71 3.87 -9.78
CA ALA A 661 -0.51 4.61 -10.09
C ALA A 661 -1.65 3.69 -10.54
N PHE A 662 -1.35 2.62 -11.28
CA PHE A 662 -2.33 1.64 -11.73
C PHE A 662 -2.77 0.71 -10.60
N ILE A 663 -1.87 0.24 -9.74
CA ILE A 663 -2.26 -0.50 -8.52
C ILE A 663 -3.33 0.31 -7.79
N GLN A 664 -3.05 1.59 -7.53
CA GLN A 664 -3.96 2.44 -6.77
C GLN A 664 -5.30 2.69 -7.49
N LYS A 665 -5.29 3.02 -8.79
CA LYS A 665 -6.54 3.23 -9.54
C LYS A 665 -7.40 1.96 -9.62
N PHE A 666 -6.78 0.78 -9.73
CA PHE A 666 -7.52 -0.49 -9.82
C PHE A 666 -7.99 -1.03 -8.46
N VAL A 667 -7.51 -0.48 -7.33
CA VAL A 667 -8.14 -0.72 -6.01
C VAL A 667 -9.62 -0.34 -6.04
N LEU A 668 -9.96 0.78 -6.69
CA LEU A 668 -11.35 1.23 -6.83
C LEU A 668 -12.19 0.25 -7.66
N LEU A 669 -11.64 -0.26 -8.78
CA LEU A 669 -12.35 -1.20 -9.66
C LEU A 669 -12.54 -2.58 -9.02
N LEU A 670 -11.48 -3.13 -8.42
CA LEU A 670 -11.50 -4.46 -7.80
C LEU A 670 -12.13 -4.45 -6.41
N SER A 671 -12.34 -3.25 -5.85
CA SER A 671 -12.97 -2.99 -4.55
C SER A 671 -12.43 -3.92 -3.45
N HIS A 672 -11.11 -4.11 -3.46
CA HIS A 672 -10.36 -4.87 -2.45
C HIS A 672 -8.85 -4.58 -2.60
N PRO A 673 -8.20 -3.90 -1.63
CA PRO A 673 -6.80 -3.46 -1.77
C PRO A 673 -5.81 -4.61 -2.03
N LEU A 674 -5.94 -5.73 -1.30
CA LEU A 674 -5.04 -6.87 -1.47
C LEU A 674 -5.19 -7.56 -2.82
N TYR A 675 -6.42 -7.81 -3.28
CA TYR A 675 -6.65 -8.39 -4.60
C TYR A 675 -6.16 -7.46 -5.70
N ALA A 676 -6.35 -6.15 -5.54
CA ALA A 676 -5.81 -5.19 -6.49
C ALA A 676 -4.29 -5.26 -6.58
N VAL A 677 -3.57 -5.19 -5.46
CA VAL A 677 -2.10 -5.33 -5.46
C VAL A 677 -1.69 -6.66 -6.09
N ALA A 678 -2.32 -7.78 -5.70
CA ALA A 678 -2.01 -9.12 -6.20
C ALA A 678 -2.18 -9.26 -7.72
N VAL A 679 -3.38 -8.91 -8.19
CA VAL A 679 -3.81 -9.07 -9.58
C VAL A 679 -3.07 -8.10 -10.47
N VAL A 680 -2.94 -6.84 -10.05
CA VAL A 680 -2.25 -5.81 -10.82
C VAL A 680 -0.77 -6.13 -10.93
N LEU A 681 -0.07 -6.43 -9.83
CA LEU A 681 1.35 -6.84 -9.89
C LEU A 681 1.52 -8.09 -10.75
N CYS A 682 0.71 -9.13 -10.55
CA CYS A 682 0.79 -10.35 -11.35
C CYS A 682 0.60 -10.07 -12.85
N ALA A 683 -0.39 -9.25 -13.20
CA ALA A 683 -0.64 -8.87 -14.59
C ALA A 683 0.53 -8.04 -15.15
N PHE A 684 0.98 -7.00 -14.45
CA PHE A 684 2.11 -6.18 -14.91
C PHE A 684 3.35 -7.03 -15.16
N LEU A 685 3.72 -7.85 -14.19
CA LEU A 685 4.91 -8.69 -14.27
C LEU A 685 4.76 -9.79 -15.34
N SER A 686 3.67 -10.55 -15.33
CA SER A 686 3.47 -11.65 -16.30
C SER A 686 3.44 -11.16 -17.74
N PHE A 687 2.69 -10.08 -18.03
CA PHE A 687 2.61 -9.53 -19.38
C PHE A 687 3.89 -8.78 -19.77
N ALA A 688 4.59 -8.12 -18.84
CA ALA A 688 5.92 -7.57 -19.12
C ALA A 688 6.92 -8.70 -19.47
N GLY A 689 6.85 -9.84 -18.81
CA GLY A 689 7.64 -11.03 -19.14
C GLY A 689 7.35 -11.53 -20.57
N LEU A 690 6.07 -11.61 -20.96
CA LEU A 690 5.67 -11.96 -22.33
C LEU A 690 6.16 -10.93 -23.36
N GLY A 691 6.09 -9.63 -23.03
CA GLY A 691 6.61 -8.53 -23.84
C GLY A 691 8.09 -8.65 -24.11
N SER A 692 8.88 -8.96 -23.08
CA SER A 692 10.30 -9.24 -23.19
C SER A 692 10.60 -10.42 -24.12
N ARG A 693 9.84 -11.50 -23.99
CA ARG A 693 10.02 -12.69 -24.87
C ARG A 693 9.64 -12.38 -26.33
N TYR A 694 8.63 -11.55 -26.54
CA TYR A 694 8.27 -11.08 -27.87
C TYR A 694 9.37 -10.19 -28.48
N ALA A 695 9.99 -9.33 -27.67
CA ALA A 695 11.14 -8.53 -28.08
C ALA A 695 12.30 -9.40 -28.59
N GLN A 696 12.51 -10.60 -28.01
CA GLN A 696 13.47 -11.59 -28.52
C GLN A 696 13.12 -12.10 -29.93
N ARG A 697 11.83 -12.40 -30.18
CA ARG A 697 11.37 -12.89 -31.50
C ARG A 697 11.52 -11.83 -32.59
N LEU A 698 11.27 -10.57 -32.26
CA LEU A 698 11.50 -9.44 -33.17
C LEU A 698 12.98 -9.27 -33.53
N GLN A 699 13.88 -9.58 -32.60
CA GLN A 699 15.32 -9.63 -32.86
C GLN A 699 15.68 -10.80 -33.79
N GLY A 700 15.12 -12.00 -33.56
CA GLY A 700 15.41 -13.20 -34.36
C GLY A 700 14.86 -13.17 -35.79
N ARG A 701 13.67 -12.58 -36.02
CA ARG A 701 13.04 -12.49 -37.36
C ARG A 701 13.82 -11.59 -38.33
N LYS A 702 14.46 -10.52 -37.85
CA LYS A 702 15.29 -9.65 -38.71
C LYS A 702 16.65 -10.25 -39.06
N VAL A 703 17.15 -11.22 -38.29
CA VAL A 703 18.38 -11.97 -38.62
C VAL A 703 18.14 -12.96 -39.77
N LEU A 704 16.95 -13.55 -39.87
CA LEU A 704 16.58 -14.42 -41.00
C LEU A 704 16.35 -13.65 -42.31
N ALA A 705 15.80 -12.43 -42.24
CA ALA A 705 15.64 -11.58 -43.43
C ALA A 705 16.97 -11.02 -43.97
N SER A 706 18.01 -10.92 -43.13
CA SER A 706 19.34 -10.42 -43.50
C SER A 706 20.33 -11.51 -43.95
N TYR A 707 19.91 -12.78 -44.01
CA TYR A 707 20.71 -13.82 -44.67
C TYR A 707 20.75 -13.68 -46.20
N ALA A 708 19.90 -12.83 -46.80
CA ALA A 708 19.94 -12.56 -48.23
C ALA A 708 21.02 -11.53 -48.63
N LEU A 709 21.49 -10.64 -47.73
CA LEU A 709 22.48 -9.60 -48.05
C LEU A 709 23.29 -9.20 -46.81
N ARG A 710 24.58 -9.64 -46.74
CA ARG A 710 25.70 -9.22 -45.85
C ARG A 710 25.42 -9.00 -44.35
N PRO A 711 26.18 -9.61 -43.42
CA PRO A 711 25.99 -9.44 -41.98
C PRO A 711 26.49 -8.05 -41.54
N SER A 712 25.62 -7.04 -41.61
CA SER A 712 25.88 -5.76 -40.95
C SER A 712 25.70 -5.94 -39.43
N ARG A 713 26.81 -5.86 -38.70
CA ARG A 713 26.88 -5.81 -37.21
C ARG A 713 26.14 -4.60 -36.59
N ASN A 714 25.44 -3.79 -37.40
CA ASN A 714 24.82 -2.54 -37.02
C ASN A 714 23.29 -2.55 -37.27
N THR A 715 22.57 -3.54 -36.76
CA THR A 715 21.10 -3.45 -36.69
C THR A 715 20.72 -2.42 -35.63
N ASN A 716 20.43 -1.19 -36.07
CA ASN A 716 19.89 -0.14 -35.22
C ASN A 716 18.58 -0.64 -34.57
N ARG A 717 18.61 -0.90 -33.25
CA ARG A 717 17.48 -1.45 -32.46
C ARG A 717 16.51 -0.36 -31.97
N TRP A 718 16.84 0.90 -32.21
CA TRP A 718 16.04 2.08 -31.90
C TRP A 718 14.57 2.02 -32.34
N PRO A 719 14.20 1.57 -33.57
CA PRO A 719 12.80 1.60 -33.98
C PRO A 719 11.90 0.69 -33.15
N VAL A 720 12.40 -0.45 -32.64
CA VAL A 720 11.59 -1.35 -31.80
C VAL A 720 11.31 -0.73 -30.43
N VAL A 721 12.33 -0.10 -29.82
CA VAL A 721 12.18 0.59 -28.54
C VAL A 721 11.31 1.83 -28.69
N ALA A 722 11.48 2.61 -29.76
CA ALA A 722 10.64 3.76 -30.07
C ALA A 722 9.17 3.35 -30.28
N THR A 723 8.89 2.25 -30.99
CA THR A 723 7.52 1.75 -31.13
C THR A 723 6.92 1.27 -29.81
N ALA A 724 7.71 0.61 -28.95
CA ALA A 724 7.24 0.19 -27.63
C ALA A 724 6.91 1.41 -26.77
N ILE A 725 7.77 2.42 -26.75
CA ILE A 725 7.56 3.66 -26.00
C ILE A 725 6.36 4.44 -26.53
N ALA A 726 6.20 4.55 -27.86
CA ALA A 726 5.02 5.17 -28.45
C ALA A 726 3.72 4.43 -28.06
N ALA A 727 3.75 3.09 -28.03
CA ALA A 727 2.62 2.30 -27.56
C ALA A 727 2.32 2.53 -26.07
N ILE A 728 3.35 2.57 -25.21
CA ILE A 728 3.20 2.89 -23.79
C ILE A 728 2.56 4.26 -23.62
N SER A 729 3.13 5.29 -24.25
CA SER A 729 2.61 6.66 -24.17
C SER A 729 1.17 6.76 -24.68
N GLY A 730 0.86 6.16 -25.83
CA GLY A 730 -0.49 6.17 -26.41
C GLY A 730 -1.51 5.47 -25.51
N ILE A 731 -1.21 4.27 -25.03
CA ILE A 731 -2.11 3.49 -24.15
C ILE A 731 -2.31 4.22 -22.82
N SER A 732 -1.23 4.71 -22.19
CA SER A 732 -1.32 5.46 -20.93
C SER A 732 -2.21 6.70 -21.04
N LEU A 733 -2.05 7.50 -22.11
CA LEU A 733 -2.86 8.70 -22.33
C LEU A 733 -4.34 8.36 -22.59
N VAL A 734 -4.62 7.30 -23.37
CA VAL A 734 -5.99 6.82 -23.57
C VAL A 734 -6.60 6.37 -22.24
N TYR A 735 -5.85 5.65 -21.41
CA TYR A 735 -6.34 5.16 -20.12
C TYR A 735 -6.61 6.28 -19.12
N LEU A 736 -5.86 7.38 -19.14
CA LEU A 736 -6.17 8.54 -18.31
C LEU A 736 -7.55 9.15 -18.61
N LEU A 737 -8.00 9.07 -19.88
CA LEU A 737 -9.30 9.60 -20.31
C LEU A 737 -10.42 8.57 -20.14
N VAL A 738 -10.15 7.30 -20.45
CA VAL A 738 -11.17 6.25 -20.56
C VAL A 738 -11.47 5.57 -19.23
N LEU A 739 -10.46 5.28 -18.40
CA LEU A 739 -10.66 4.51 -17.16
C LEU A 739 -11.65 5.17 -16.18
N PRO A 740 -11.60 6.50 -15.93
CA PRO A 740 -12.55 7.15 -15.02
C PRO A 740 -14.02 7.00 -15.46
N ALA A 741 -14.28 7.01 -16.77
CA ALA A 741 -15.63 6.82 -17.32
C ALA A 741 -16.03 5.34 -17.37
N LEU A 742 -15.05 4.44 -17.54
CA LEU A 742 -15.27 3.01 -17.65
C LEU A 742 -15.53 2.34 -16.29
N PHE A 743 -14.83 2.76 -15.23
CA PHE A 743 -14.94 2.13 -13.91
C PHE A 743 -16.37 2.06 -13.35
N PRO A 744 -17.19 3.13 -13.38
CA PRO A 744 -18.58 3.06 -12.92
C PRO A 744 -19.42 2.00 -13.64
N LEU A 745 -19.10 1.70 -14.90
CA LEU A 745 -19.80 0.67 -15.69
C LEU A 745 -19.35 -0.75 -15.34
N LEU A 746 -18.12 -0.90 -14.84
CA LEU A 746 -17.50 -2.20 -14.54
C LEU A 746 -17.67 -2.63 -13.09
N ILE A 747 -17.78 -1.69 -12.15
CA ILE A 747 -17.94 -1.97 -10.71
C ILE A 747 -19.16 -2.87 -10.39
N PRO A 748 -20.32 -2.76 -11.08
CA PRO A 748 -21.46 -3.66 -10.84
C PRO A 748 -21.23 -5.14 -11.18
N LEU A 749 -20.16 -5.46 -11.92
CA LEU A 749 -19.89 -6.84 -12.36
C LEU A 749 -19.39 -7.72 -11.19
N PRO A 750 -19.63 -9.04 -11.24
CA PRO A 750 -19.13 -9.95 -10.21
C PRO A 750 -17.60 -9.99 -10.17
N ASP A 751 -17.03 -10.27 -9.01
CA ASP A 751 -15.57 -10.20 -8.76
C ASP A 751 -14.72 -10.94 -9.79
N PRO A 752 -15.05 -12.19 -10.22
CA PRO A 752 -14.25 -12.88 -11.23
C PRO A 752 -14.21 -12.13 -12.57
N ALA A 753 -15.32 -11.51 -12.97
CA ALA A 753 -15.38 -10.71 -14.20
C ALA A 753 -14.54 -9.45 -14.07
N ARG A 754 -14.60 -8.75 -12.92
CA ARG A 754 -13.77 -7.55 -12.66
C ARG A 754 -12.29 -7.88 -12.67
N ILE A 755 -11.89 -9.01 -12.08
CA ILE A 755 -10.50 -9.50 -12.11
C ILE A 755 -10.04 -9.77 -13.55
N VAL A 756 -10.82 -10.50 -14.34
CA VAL A 756 -10.47 -10.80 -15.74
C VAL A 756 -10.37 -9.53 -16.57
N ILE A 757 -11.33 -8.61 -16.43
CA ILE A 757 -11.32 -7.33 -17.15
C ILE A 757 -10.12 -6.48 -16.71
N ALA A 758 -9.79 -6.44 -15.42
CA ALA A 758 -8.60 -5.73 -14.93
C ALA A 758 -7.33 -6.26 -15.59
N VAL A 759 -7.17 -7.59 -15.65
CA VAL A 759 -6.04 -8.24 -16.32
C VAL A 759 -6.01 -7.88 -17.82
N ILE A 760 -7.15 -7.90 -18.51
CA ILE A 760 -7.26 -7.54 -19.93
C ILE A 760 -6.89 -6.07 -20.16
N LEU A 761 -7.31 -5.15 -19.29
CA LEU A 761 -6.97 -3.74 -19.40
C LEU A 761 -5.47 -3.49 -19.13
N ILE A 762 -4.86 -4.20 -18.19
CA ILE A 762 -3.44 -4.04 -17.86
C ILE A 762 -2.53 -4.67 -18.94
N ALA A 763 -2.94 -5.80 -19.52
CA ALA A 763 -2.10 -6.62 -20.39
C ALA A 763 -1.42 -5.86 -21.55
N PRO A 764 -2.10 -5.00 -22.35
CA PRO A 764 -1.46 -4.29 -23.46
C PRO A 764 -0.36 -3.33 -23.00
N LEU A 765 -0.61 -2.58 -21.93
CA LEU A 765 0.34 -1.61 -21.37
C LEU A 765 1.55 -2.35 -20.77
N ALA A 766 1.29 -3.35 -19.93
CA ALA A 766 2.32 -4.17 -19.30
C ALA A 766 3.20 -4.89 -20.33
N PHE A 767 2.59 -5.44 -21.39
CA PHE A 767 3.31 -6.08 -22.49
C PHE A 767 4.27 -5.12 -23.20
N ALA A 768 3.84 -3.89 -23.48
CA ALA A 768 4.72 -2.88 -24.07
C ALA A 768 5.83 -2.44 -23.10
N MET A 769 5.51 -2.24 -21.82
CA MET A 769 6.46 -1.88 -20.75
C MET A 769 7.53 -2.94 -20.49
N GLY A 770 7.26 -4.21 -20.82
CA GLY A 770 8.23 -5.30 -20.71
C GLY A 770 9.37 -5.28 -21.74
N MET A 771 9.33 -4.40 -22.74
CA MET A 771 10.31 -4.38 -23.83
C MET A 771 11.52 -3.46 -23.60
N PRO A 772 11.39 -2.21 -23.13
CA PRO A 772 12.51 -1.25 -23.07
C PRO A 772 13.69 -1.74 -22.23
N PHE A 773 13.45 -2.30 -21.05
CA PHE A 773 14.52 -2.77 -20.16
C PHE A 773 15.41 -3.86 -20.79
N PRO A 774 14.88 -5.02 -21.22
CA PRO A 774 15.70 -6.08 -21.81
C PRO A 774 16.33 -5.65 -23.14
N LEU A 775 15.66 -4.81 -23.95
CA LEU A 775 16.23 -4.28 -25.19
C LEU A 775 17.42 -3.35 -24.95
N GLY A 776 17.34 -2.50 -23.93
CA GLY A 776 18.47 -1.66 -23.51
C GLY A 776 19.62 -2.49 -22.97
N LEU A 777 19.33 -3.50 -22.14
CA LEU A 777 20.36 -4.34 -21.53
C LEU A 777 21.07 -5.23 -22.57
N SER A 778 20.34 -5.80 -23.53
CA SER A 778 20.93 -6.53 -24.66
C SER A 778 21.79 -5.64 -25.56
N ARG A 779 21.51 -4.33 -25.63
CA ARG A 779 22.30 -3.37 -26.41
C ARG A 779 23.59 -2.99 -25.68
N VAL A 780 23.52 -2.78 -24.36
CA VAL A 780 24.70 -2.60 -23.50
C VAL A 780 25.57 -3.85 -23.52
N ALA A 781 25.00 -5.05 -23.39
CA ALA A 781 25.74 -6.30 -23.43
C ALA A 781 26.53 -6.48 -24.75
N ALA A 782 25.97 -6.04 -25.88
CA ALA A 782 26.62 -6.14 -27.19
C ALA A 782 27.77 -5.14 -27.40
N GLY A 783 27.81 -4.01 -26.68
CA GLY A 783 28.82 -2.96 -26.86
C GLY A 783 29.76 -2.73 -25.67
N ALA A 784 29.34 -3.10 -24.47
CA ALA A 784 30.05 -2.90 -23.21
C ALA A 784 29.54 -3.88 -22.14
N GLU A 785 29.85 -5.18 -22.30
CA GLU A 785 29.45 -6.27 -21.39
C GLU A 785 29.72 -5.98 -19.91
N THR A 786 30.86 -5.33 -19.61
CA THR A 786 31.25 -4.99 -18.23
C THR A 786 30.31 -4.02 -17.53
N LEU A 787 29.45 -3.31 -18.27
CA LEU A 787 28.46 -2.36 -17.74
C LEU A 787 27.08 -2.99 -17.49
N VAL A 788 26.84 -4.26 -17.87
CA VAL A 788 25.54 -4.93 -17.68
C VAL A 788 25.11 -4.95 -16.20
N PRO A 789 25.96 -5.38 -15.23
CA PRO A 789 25.56 -5.37 -13.81
C PRO A 789 25.30 -3.94 -13.29
N TRP A 790 26.04 -2.96 -13.81
CA TRP A 790 25.89 -1.57 -13.42
C TRP A 790 24.58 -0.96 -13.95
N ALA A 791 24.22 -1.23 -15.21
CA ALA A 791 22.95 -0.83 -15.79
C ALA A 791 21.74 -1.44 -15.05
N TRP A 792 21.83 -2.72 -14.69
CA TRP A 792 20.83 -3.40 -13.88
C TRP A 792 20.73 -2.79 -12.47
N GLY A 793 21.88 -2.51 -11.84
CA GLY A 793 21.94 -1.86 -10.53
C GLY A 793 21.39 -0.43 -10.53
N ILE A 794 21.61 0.36 -11.59
CA ILE A 794 20.99 1.69 -11.76
C ILE A 794 19.47 1.55 -11.75
N ASN A 795 18.92 0.67 -12.58
CA ASN A 795 17.49 0.48 -12.68
C ASN A 795 16.88 0.13 -11.32
N ALA A 796 17.46 -0.85 -10.61
CA ALA A 796 17.01 -1.24 -9.27
C ALA A 796 17.09 -0.07 -8.27
N CYS A 797 18.21 0.65 -8.20
CA CYS A 797 18.37 1.81 -7.31
C CYS A 797 17.35 2.92 -7.62
N THR A 798 17.08 3.18 -8.90
CA THR A 798 16.07 4.17 -9.28
C THR A 798 14.66 3.72 -8.99
N SER A 799 14.36 2.43 -9.11
CA SER A 799 13.06 1.88 -8.72
C SER A 799 12.78 2.06 -7.23
N VAL A 800 13.80 1.96 -6.36
CA VAL A 800 13.66 2.29 -4.91
C VAL A 800 13.17 3.73 -4.73
N VAL A 801 13.89 4.68 -5.34
CA VAL A 801 13.57 6.11 -5.21
C VAL A 801 12.22 6.41 -5.85
N ALA A 802 11.93 5.78 -6.98
CA ALA A 802 10.68 5.93 -7.71
C ALA A 802 9.47 5.46 -6.90
N ALA A 803 9.58 4.34 -6.17
CA ALA A 803 8.48 3.83 -5.36
C ALA A 803 8.02 4.84 -4.31
N VAL A 804 8.98 5.44 -3.60
CA VAL A 804 8.71 6.46 -2.57
C VAL A 804 8.27 7.79 -3.21
N LEU A 805 8.94 8.21 -4.28
CA LEU A 805 8.64 9.46 -4.98
C LEU A 805 7.25 9.43 -5.64
N ALA A 806 6.83 8.28 -6.17
CA ALA A 806 5.49 8.10 -6.75
C ALA A 806 4.40 8.44 -5.74
N THR A 807 4.49 7.94 -4.51
CA THR A 807 3.55 8.25 -3.42
C THR A 807 3.58 9.74 -3.08
N VAL A 808 4.77 10.35 -2.95
CA VAL A 808 4.88 11.80 -2.69
C VAL A 808 4.22 12.62 -3.81
N LEU A 809 4.48 12.27 -5.07
CA LEU A 809 3.88 12.94 -6.22
C LEU A 809 2.36 12.70 -6.28
N ALA A 810 1.88 11.50 -5.96
CA ALA A 810 0.46 11.19 -5.91
C ALA A 810 -0.29 12.01 -4.84
N ILE A 811 0.31 12.19 -3.66
CA ILE A 811 -0.27 13.02 -2.58
C ILE A 811 -0.48 14.47 -3.03
N HIS A 812 0.51 15.05 -3.72
CA HIS A 812 0.48 16.48 -4.07
C HIS A 812 -0.15 16.78 -5.44
N LEU A 813 0.19 15.98 -6.45
CA LEU A 813 -0.17 16.20 -7.85
C LEU A 813 -1.26 15.27 -8.35
N GLY A 814 -1.43 14.08 -7.76
CA GLY A 814 -2.47 13.10 -8.11
C GLY A 814 -1.97 12.02 -9.04
N PHE A 815 -2.70 10.91 -9.14
CA PHE A 815 -2.27 9.76 -9.95
C PHE A 815 -2.16 10.10 -11.44
N THR A 816 -3.02 10.99 -11.95
CA THR A 816 -2.98 11.43 -13.36
C THR A 816 -1.63 12.08 -13.68
N ALA A 817 -1.18 13.02 -12.84
CA ALA A 817 0.11 13.69 -13.01
C ALA A 817 1.30 12.73 -12.90
N VAL A 818 1.23 11.71 -12.03
CA VAL A 818 2.28 10.69 -11.91
C VAL A 818 2.44 9.91 -13.22
N VAL A 819 1.33 9.53 -13.86
CA VAL A 819 1.35 8.84 -15.16
C VAL A 819 1.87 9.75 -16.27
N GLU A 820 1.50 11.04 -16.29
CA GLU A 820 2.02 12.01 -17.26
C GLU A 820 3.54 12.18 -17.14
N ILE A 821 4.06 12.29 -15.91
CA ILE A 821 5.51 12.35 -15.65
C ILE A 821 6.19 11.05 -16.12
N ALA A 822 5.58 9.89 -15.89
CA ALA A 822 6.10 8.61 -16.36
C ALA A 822 6.18 8.54 -17.90
N VAL A 823 5.17 9.07 -18.60
CA VAL A 823 5.19 9.17 -20.07
C VAL A 823 6.35 10.04 -20.55
N LEU A 824 6.57 11.20 -19.93
CA LEU A 824 7.71 12.07 -20.26
C LEU A 824 9.06 11.37 -20.01
N LEU A 825 9.18 10.59 -18.94
CA LEU A 825 10.37 9.81 -18.65
C LEU A 825 10.60 8.70 -19.69
N TYR A 826 9.56 8.00 -20.14
CA TYR A 826 9.71 7.04 -21.23
C TYR A 826 10.15 7.70 -22.54
N LEU A 827 9.64 8.89 -22.87
CA LEU A 827 10.11 9.66 -24.03
C LEU A 827 11.59 10.06 -23.89
N ALA A 828 12.02 10.45 -22.70
CA ALA A 828 13.43 10.72 -22.41
C ALA A 828 14.31 9.46 -22.57
N ALA A 829 13.80 8.28 -22.19
CA ALA A 829 14.47 7.00 -22.43
C ALA A 829 14.62 6.71 -23.94
N ALA A 830 13.61 6.98 -24.76
CA ALA A 830 13.71 6.83 -26.22
C ALA A 830 14.82 7.71 -26.82
N ALA A 831 14.96 8.95 -26.33
CA ALA A 831 15.99 9.89 -26.77
C ALA A 831 17.40 9.49 -26.29
N ALA A 832 17.51 8.84 -25.13
CA ALA A 832 18.77 8.42 -24.52
C ALA A 832 19.19 6.98 -24.86
N TYR A 833 18.54 6.33 -25.84
CA TYR A 833 18.81 4.93 -26.18
C TYR A 833 20.31 4.66 -26.51
N PRO A 834 20.97 3.69 -25.85
CA PRO A 834 22.42 3.45 -25.95
C PRO A 834 22.95 2.79 -27.24
#